data_AF-A0A2J8XDF3-F1
#
_entry.id   AF-A0A2J8XDF3-F1
#
_cell.length_a   1.000
_cell.length_b   1.000
_cell.length_c   1.000
_cell.angle_alpha   90.00
_cell.angle_beta   90.00
_cell.angle_gamma   90.00
#
_symmetry.space_group_name_H-M   'P 1'
#
loop_
_entity.id
_entity.type
_entity.pdbx_description
1 polymer ?
#
loop_
_entity_poly.entity_id
_entity_poly.type
_entity_poly.pdbx_seq_one_letter_code
_entity_poly.pdbx_strand_id
1 'polypeptide(L)'
;MGVKKKKEMQVVALTICHQDLETLKSFADVEGKNLASLLLHCVQLTDGVSQIHYIKQIVPLLEKADKNGMCDPTIQSCLDILAGIYLSLSLKNPLKKVLASSLNSLPELFLPEAIHHFTSRLQEELNTTDLYSYRKVIDNISSCMENFNLGRASVNNLLKNVLHFLQKSLIEILEENRKCAGNHIIQTQLMNDFLVGIRLSMMLVQKVQDFQGNLWKASSSPIWQNMCGLLSIFTKILSDDDLLQTVQSTSGLAVILFIKTMFHPSEKVPHLISSVLLRSVDCTSIPEWFMSSCRSLCCGDVSESAVLFLCQGTLAMLDWQNGSMGRSGEALLVDTAHVLFTLSSQIKEPTLEMFLSRILASWTNSAIQVLESSSPSLTDSLNGNSSIVGRLLEYVYTHWEHPLDALRHQTKIMFKNLLQMHRLTVEGADLVPDPFFVELTESLLRLEWHIKGKYTCLGCLVECIGVEHILAIDKTIPSQILEVMGDQSLVPYASDLLETMFRNHKSHLKSQTAESSWIDQWHETWVSPLLFILCEGNLDQKSYVIDYYLPKLLSYSPESLQYMVKILQASIDAKTGQEQSFPSLGSCNSRGALGALMACLRIARAHGHLQSAADTWENLVSDARIKQGLIHQHCQVRIDTLGLLCESNRSTEIVSMEEMQWIQFFITYNLNSQSPGVRQQICSLLKKLFCRILESSQVLYKLEQSKSKREPENELTKQHPSVSLQQYKNFMSSICNSLFEALFPGSSYSTRFSALTILGSIAEVFHVPEGRIYTVYQLSHDIDVGRFQTLMECFTSTFEDVKILAFDLLMKLSKTAVHFQDSEKLQGLFQAALELSTSTKPYDCVTASYLLNFLIWQDALPSSLSVYLTQQVACDNGDKPAAVVERNTLMGLY
;
A
#
# COMPACT_ATOMS: atom_id res chain seq x y z
N MET A 1 0.70 2.71 5.52
CA MET A 1 1.57 3.20 4.42
C MET A 1 2.91 3.61 5.00
N GLY A 2 3.94 2.77 4.87
CA GLY A 2 5.28 3.10 5.32
C GLY A 2 5.90 4.11 4.36
N VAL A 3 6.01 5.37 4.78
CA VAL A 3 6.77 6.40 4.07
C VAL A 3 8.22 5.91 4.00
N LYS A 4 8.63 5.37 2.83
CA LYS A 4 10.04 5.12 2.52
C LYS A 4 10.76 6.47 2.68
N LYS A 5 11.50 6.64 3.77
CA LYS A 5 12.47 7.73 3.91
C LYS A 5 13.33 7.72 2.64
N LYS A 6 13.24 8.79 1.83
CA LYS A 6 14.21 9.05 0.76
C LYS A 6 15.58 9.07 1.43
N LYS A 7 16.41 8.06 1.16
CA LYS A 7 17.83 8.10 1.53
C LYS A 7 18.42 9.30 0.79
N GLU A 8 18.89 10.31 1.52
CA GLU A 8 19.69 11.39 0.95
C GLU A 8 20.92 10.77 0.28
N MET A 9 21.05 11.03 -1.01
CA MET A 9 22.11 10.48 -1.84
C MET A 9 23.35 11.36 -1.65
N GLN A 10 24.17 11.05 -0.64
CA GLN A 10 25.41 11.79 -0.38
C GLN A 10 26.36 11.67 -1.58
N VAL A 11 26.75 12.81 -2.16
CA VAL A 11 27.76 12.88 -3.23
C VAL A 11 29.13 13.03 -2.57
N VAL A 12 29.89 11.94 -2.53
CA VAL A 12 31.25 11.94 -1.98
C VAL A 12 32.19 12.65 -2.98
N ALA A 13 33.04 13.56 -2.50
CA ALA A 13 33.97 14.31 -3.33
C ALA A 13 35.02 13.40 -4.00
N LEU A 14 35.54 13.83 -5.16
CA LEU A 14 36.59 13.14 -5.93
C LEU A 14 37.87 12.95 -5.11
N THR A 15 38.50 11.79 -5.23
CA THR A 15 39.85 11.52 -4.69
C THR A 15 40.79 11.14 -5.82
N ILE A 16 41.94 11.81 -5.91
CA ILE A 16 42.98 11.60 -6.93
C ILE A 16 44.25 11.09 -6.27
N CYS A 17 45.01 10.26 -6.98
CA CYS A 17 46.33 9.81 -6.52
C CYS A 17 47.33 10.98 -6.48
N HIS A 18 48.25 10.99 -5.52
CA HIS A 18 49.21 12.08 -5.35
C HIS A 18 50.02 12.37 -6.63
N GLN A 19 50.34 11.34 -7.42
CA GLN A 19 51.11 11.48 -8.65
C GLN A 19 50.33 12.24 -9.75
N ASP A 20 49.05 11.91 -9.91
CA ASP A 20 48.13 12.56 -10.86
C ASP A 20 47.86 14.02 -10.47
N LEU A 21 47.81 14.31 -9.16
CA LEU A 21 47.63 15.66 -8.65
C LEU A 21 48.85 16.57 -8.92
N GLU A 22 50.06 16.03 -8.82
CA GLU A 22 51.29 16.75 -9.20
C GLU A 22 51.39 16.98 -10.71
N THR A 23 50.91 16.03 -11.53
CA THR A 23 50.86 16.22 -12.99
C THR A 23 49.85 17.29 -13.40
N LEU A 24 48.68 17.36 -12.75
CA LEU A 24 47.73 18.46 -12.98
C LEU A 24 48.33 19.83 -12.62
N LYS A 25 49.12 19.93 -11.55
CA LYS A 25 49.79 21.18 -11.16
C LYS A 25 50.84 21.62 -12.16
N SER A 26 51.61 20.70 -12.75
CA SER A 26 52.65 21.03 -13.72
C SER A 26 52.11 21.52 -15.06
N PHE A 27 50.87 21.14 -15.41
CA PHE A 27 50.23 21.51 -16.67
C PHE A 27 49.14 22.59 -16.53
N ALA A 28 48.90 23.12 -15.33
CA ALA A 28 47.90 24.16 -15.12
C ALA A 28 48.43 25.53 -15.61
N ASP A 29 47.69 26.16 -16.54
CA ASP A 29 48.05 27.50 -17.02
C ASP A 29 47.73 28.58 -15.99
N VAL A 30 48.56 29.63 -15.97
CA VAL A 30 48.39 30.81 -15.09
C VAL A 30 47.07 31.54 -15.34
N GLU A 31 46.50 31.42 -16.55
CA GLU A 31 45.20 32.02 -16.92
C GLU A 31 43.96 31.18 -16.54
N GLY A 32 44.13 29.92 -16.11
CA GLY A 32 43.02 29.07 -15.66
C GLY A 32 42.02 28.62 -16.75
N LYS A 33 42.43 28.62 -18.03
CA LYS A 33 41.56 28.33 -19.18
C LYS A 33 41.75 26.94 -19.80
N ASN A 34 42.80 26.22 -19.42
CA ASN A 34 43.12 24.90 -19.98
C ASN A 34 42.45 23.76 -19.19
N LEU A 35 42.37 22.56 -19.79
CA LEU A 35 41.69 21.40 -19.19
C LEU A 35 42.32 20.99 -17.85
N ALA A 36 43.65 21.07 -17.73
CA ALA A 36 44.38 20.74 -16.50
C ALA A 36 43.98 21.66 -15.32
N SER A 37 43.85 22.96 -15.57
CA SER A 37 43.43 23.94 -14.55
C SER A 37 41.97 23.75 -14.12
N LEU A 38 41.08 23.35 -15.04
CA LEU A 38 39.69 23.03 -14.70
C LEU A 38 39.60 21.76 -13.84
N LEU A 39 40.37 20.72 -14.18
CA LEU A 39 40.43 19.49 -13.39
C LEU A 39 41.05 19.73 -12.01
N LEU A 40 42.10 20.56 -11.92
CA LEU A 40 42.71 20.94 -10.65
C LEU A 40 41.71 21.69 -9.75
N HIS A 41 40.95 22.64 -10.30
CA HIS A 41 39.88 23.32 -9.57
C HIS A 41 38.75 22.38 -9.15
N CYS A 42 38.35 21.43 -10.01
CA CYS A 42 37.33 20.43 -9.68
C CYS A 42 37.73 19.58 -8.46
N VAL A 43 39.00 19.20 -8.39
CA VAL A 43 39.54 18.32 -7.34
C VAL A 43 39.73 19.04 -6.00
N GLN A 44 39.96 20.35 -6.03
CA GLN A 44 40.07 21.19 -4.83
C GLN A 44 38.72 21.46 -4.14
N LEU A 45 37.60 21.19 -4.81
CA LEU A 45 36.26 21.40 -4.23
C LEU A 45 35.90 20.29 -3.24
N THR A 46 35.31 20.68 -2.10
CA THR A 46 34.85 19.76 -1.06
C THR A 46 33.39 19.30 -1.24
N ASP A 47 32.63 19.97 -2.12
CA ASP A 47 31.24 19.65 -2.42
C ASP A 47 31.10 18.89 -3.75
N GLY A 48 30.59 17.66 -3.69
CA GLY A 48 30.38 16.81 -4.84
C GLY A 48 29.32 17.34 -5.82
N VAL A 49 28.39 18.19 -5.39
CA VAL A 49 27.40 18.81 -6.31
C VAL A 49 28.06 19.88 -7.16
N SER A 50 28.95 20.68 -6.57
CA SER A 50 29.76 21.67 -7.28
C SER A 50 30.69 21.00 -8.29
N GLN A 51 31.28 19.85 -7.97
CA GLN A 51 32.12 19.07 -8.89
C GLN A 51 31.39 18.63 -10.17
N ILE A 52 30.09 18.34 -10.10
CA ILE A 52 29.26 17.97 -11.27
C ILE A 52 29.23 19.12 -12.30
N HIS A 53 29.19 20.38 -11.85
CA HIS A 53 29.13 21.53 -12.75
C HIS A 53 30.42 21.65 -13.58
N TYR A 54 31.57 21.45 -12.95
CA TYR A 54 32.88 21.50 -13.63
C TYR A 54 33.07 20.32 -14.59
N ILE A 55 32.66 19.09 -14.22
CA ILE A 55 32.75 17.93 -15.11
C ILE A 55 31.96 18.15 -16.41
N LYS A 56 30.80 18.81 -16.35
CA LYS A 56 30.01 19.14 -17.54
C LYS A 56 30.70 20.16 -18.47
N GLN A 57 31.66 20.93 -17.98
CA GLN A 57 32.41 21.91 -18.77
C GLN A 57 33.61 21.29 -19.51
N ILE A 58 33.96 20.02 -19.23
CA ILE A 58 35.07 19.32 -19.89
C ILE A 58 34.88 19.23 -21.41
N VAL A 59 33.70 18.80 -21.86
CA VAL A 59 33.39 18.60 -23.29
C VAL A 59 33.37 19.92 -24.07
N PRO A 60 32.65 20.98 -23.61
CA PRO A 60 32.68 22.28 -24.27
C PRO A 60 34.07 22.94 -24.38
N LEU A 61 35.02 22.60 -23.50
CA LEU A 61 36.40 23.09 -23.60
C LEU A 61 37.21 22.30 -24.63
N LEU A 62 37.01 20.98 -24.70
CA LEU A 62 37.66 20.13 -25.71
C LEU A 62 37.17 20.44 -27.12
N GLU A 63 35.89 20.72 -27.32
CA GLU A 63 35.33 21.19 -28.60
C GLU A 63 35.94 22.53 -29.08
N LYS A 64 36.34 23.41 -28.13
CA LYS A 64 36.99 24.68 -28.46
C LYS A 64 38.47 24.52 -28.82
N ALA A 65 39.12 23.48 -28.30
CA ALA A 65 40.51 23.13 -28.58
C ALA A 65 40.68 22.39 -29.92
N ASP A 66 39.59 21.89 -30.50
CA ASP A 66 39.51 21.08 -31.73
C ASP A 66 39.99 21.78 -33.02
N LYS A 67 40.47 23.03 -32.93
CA LYS A 67 40.84 23.86 -34.09
C LYS A 67 42.26 23.65 -34.61
N ASN A 68 43.13 22.90 -33.92
CA ASN A 68 44.57 22.85 -34.23
C ASN A 68 45.16 21.49 -34.66
N GLY A 69 44.36 20.43 -34.83
CA GLY A 69 44.76 19.22 -35.57
C GLY A 69 45.90 18.34 -35.00
N MET A 70 46.58 18.71 -33.92
CA MET A 70 47.49 17.83 -33.16
C MET A 70 47.06 17.75 -31.69
N CYS A 71 46.92 16.52 -31.16
CA CYS A 71 46.66 16.27 -29.74
C CYS A 71 47.82 16.81 -28.88
N ASP A 72 47.56 17.89 -28.15
CA ASP A 72 48.50 18.46 -27.19
C ASP A 72 48.81 17.44 -26.06
N PRO A 73 50.08 17.21 -25.67
CA PRO A 73 50.45 16.30 -24.58
C PRO A 73 49.76 16.62 -23.24
N THR A 74 49.35 17.88 -23.04
CA THR A 74 48.55 18.28 -21.87
C THR A 74 47.16 17.62 -21.86
N ILE A 75 46.51 17.49 -23.02
CA ILE A 75 45.19 16.88 -23.17
C ILE A 75 45.27 15.36 -22.97
N GLN A 76 46.31 14.71 -23.49
CA GLN A 76 46.56 13.27 -23.27
C GLN A 76 46.73 12.95 -21.78
N SER A 77 47.52 13.75 -21.06
CA SER A 77 47.71 13.60 -19.61
C SER A 77 46.40 13.83 -18.85
N CYS A 78 45.57 14.78 -19.27
CA CYS A 78 44.26 15.01 -18.66
C CYS A 78 43.28 13.85 -18.90
N LEU A 79 43.29 13.21 -20.08
CA LEU A 79 42.46 12.04 -20.38
C LEU A 79 42.86 10.82 -19.54
N ASP A 80 44.16 10.62 -19.28
CA ASP A 80 44.66 9.59 -18.38
C ASP A 80 44.21 9.80 -16.93
N ILE A 81 44.28 11.05 -16.45
CA ILE A 81 43.82 11.41 -15.10
C ILE A 81 42.31 11.28 -14.97
N LEU A 82 41.55 11.62 -16.02
CA LEU A 82 40.10 11.39 -16.07
C LEU A 82 39.74 9.90 -16.02
N ALA A 83 40.53 9.03 -16.66
CA ALA A 83 40.39 7.58 -16.53
C ALA A 83 40.64 7.11 -15.09
N GLY A 84 41.71 7.61 -14.45
CA GLY A 84 42.03 7.32 -13.05
C GLY A 84 40.94 7.79 -12.08
N ILE A 85 40.41 9.01 -12.26
CA ILE A 85 39.29 9.54 -11.47
C ILE A 85 38.05 8.66 -11.64
N TYR A 86 37.73 8.24 -12.86
CA TYR A 86 36.56 7.39 -13.11
C TYR A 86 36.65 6.05 -12.36
N LEU A 87 37.82 5.41 -12.39
CA LEU A 87 38.07 4.12 -11.72
C LEU A 87 38.21 4.24 -10.20
N SER A 88 38.57 5.42 -9.66
CA SER A 88 38.62 5.63 -8.21
C SER A 88 37.23 5.79 -7.57
N LEU A 89 36.23 6.23 -8.34
CA LEU A 89 34.88 6.48 -7.84
C LEU A 89 34.07 5.20 -7.58
N SER A 90 33.35 5.20 -6.45
CA SER A 90 32.43 4.12 -6.11
C SER A 90 31.20 4.08 -7.03
N LEU A 91 30.64 2.88 -7.24
CA LEU A 91 29.51 2.65 -8.15
C LEU A 91 28.24 3.43 -7.78
N LYS A 92 28.07 3.76 -6.49
CA LYS A 92 26.92 4.53 -5.97
C LYS A 92 27.09 6.05 -6.10
N ASN A 93 28.27 6.54 -6.46
CA ASN A 93 28.54 7.97 -6.55
C ASN A 93 27.94 8.57 -7.84
N PRO A 94 27.05 9.58 -7.76
CA PRO A 94 26.48 10.24 -8.94
C PRO A 94 27.52 10.81 -9.91
N LEU A 95 28.69 11.24 -9.40
CA LEU A 95 29.79 11.77 -10.21
C LEU A 95 30.28 10.77 -11.27
N LYS A 96 30.26 9.46 -10.96
CA LYS A 96 30.69 8.42 -11.91
C LYS A 96 29.78 8.35 -13.13
N LYS A 97 28.47 8.52 -12.95
CA LYS A 97 27.50 8.57 -14.05
C LYS A 97 27.63 9.85 -14.88
N VAL A 98 27.86 10.98 -14.22
CA VAL A 98 28.08 12.26 -14.91
C VAL A 98 29.36 12.19 -15.77
N LEU A 99 30.46 11.68 -15.20
CA LEU A 99 31.71 11.46 -15.95
C LEU A 99 31.50 10.54 -17.15
N ALA A 100 30.84 9.39 -16.98
CA ALA A 100 30.52 8.50 -18.11
C ALA A 100 29.72 9.22 -19.21
N SER A 101 28.72 10.03 -18.84
CA SER A 101 27.91 10.78 -19.81
C SER A 101 28.71 11.86 -20.54
N SER A 102 29.59 12.59 -19.85
CA SER A 102 30.44 13.62 -20.45
C SER A 102 31.51 12.99 -21.36
N LEU A 103 32.13 11.90 -20.92
CA LEU A 103 33.15 11.21 -21.70
C LEU A 103 32.58 10.51 -22.95
N ASN A 104 31.31 10.06 -22.91
CA ASN A 104 30.63 9.55 -24.10
C ASN A 104 30.39 10.62 -25.18
N SER A 105 30.35 11.90 -24.81
CA SER A 105 30.19 13.03 -25.74
C SER A 105 31.53 13.65 -26.18
N LEU A 106 32.64 12.93 -26.05
CA LEU A 106 33.93 13.41 -26.54
C LEU A 106 33.96 13.49 -28.08
N PRO A 107 34.66 14.50 -28.65
CA PRO A 107 34.88 14.60 -30.10
C PRO A 107 35.59 13.37 -30.65
N GLU A 108 35.27 12.98 -31.90
CA GLU A 108 35.82 11.78 -32.56
C GLU A 108 37.36 11.79 -32.60
N LEU A 109 37.99 12.96 -32.67
CA LEU A 109 39.44 13.15 -32.73
C LEU A 109 40.18 12.67 -31.46
N PHE A 110 39.55 12.72 -30.29
CA PHE A 110 40.17 12.31 -29.01
C PHE A 110 39.76 10.91 -28.54
N LEU A 111 38.83 10.27 -29.27
CA LEU A 111 38.30 8.96 -28.90
C LEU A 111 39.39 7.86 -28.86
N PRO A 112 40.31 7.76 -29.85
CA PRO A 112 41.35 6.72 -29.84
C PRO A 112 42.33 6.85 -28.68
N GLU A 113 42.81 8.06 -28.38
CA GLU A 113 43.70 8.31 -27.24
C GLU A 113 42.98 8.08 -25.90
N ALA A 114 41.73 8.52 -25.77
CA ALA A 114 40.93 8.25 -24.57
C ALA A 114 40.76 6.74 -24.34
N ILE A 115 40.45 5.96 -25.38
CA ILE A 115 40.37 4.50 -25.29
C ILE A 115 41.70 3.91 -24.85
N HIS A 116 42.83 4.38 -25.39
CA HIS A 116 44.16 3.89 -25.04
C HIS A 116 44.48 4.11 -23.55
N HIS A 117 44.28 5.33 -23.03
CA HIS A 117 44.53 5.65 -21.63
C HIS A 117 43.58 4.91 -20.67
N PHE A 118 42.29 4.84 -20.99
CA PHE A 118 41.33 4.03 -20.22
C PHE A 118 41.72 2.55 -20.21
N THR A 119 42.22 2.02 -21.33
CA THR A 119 42.71 0.64 -21.43
C THR A 119 43.93 0.43 -20.52
N SER A 120 44.91 1.33 -20.56
CA SER A 120 46.12 1.22 -19.72
C SER A 120 45.79 1.22 -18.23
N ARG A 121 45.00 2.20 -17.75
CA ARG A 121 44.59 2.30 -16.34
C ARG A 121 43.73 1.13 -15.88
N LEU A 122 42.84 0.63 -16.74
CA LEU A 122 42.06 -0.57 -16.43
C LEU A 122 42.98 -1.81 -16.32
N GLN A 123 44.00 -1.92 -17.16
CA GLN A 123 44.97 -3.02 -17.07
C GLN A 123 45.79 -2.98 -15.78
N GLU A 124 46.14 -1.81 -15.28
CA GLU A 124 46.76 -1.65 -13.96
C GLU A 124 45.87 -2.18 -12.83
N GLU A 125 44.57 -1.85 -12.84
CA GLU A 125 43.63 -2.38 -11.84
C GLU A 125 43.44 -3.90 -11.93
N LEU A 126 43.43 -4.48 -13.14
CA LEU A 126 43.31 -5.93 -13.34
C LEU A 126 44.51 -6.73 -12.80
N ASN A 127 45.68 -6.09 -12.68
CA ASN A 127 46.89 -6.74 -12.16
C ASN A 127 46.94 -6.77 -10.61
N THR A 128 45.92 -6.25 -9.92
CA THR A 128 45.87 -6.28 -8.46
C THR A 128 45.91 -7.72 -7.91
N THR A 129 46.57 -7.88 -6.76
CA THR A 129 46.64 -9.16 -6.02
C THR A 129 45.97 -9.06 -4.64
N ASP A 130 45.44 -7.89 -4.29
CA ASP A 130 44.76 -7.69 -3.01
C ASP A 130 43.29 -8.10 -3.09
N LEU A 131 42.91 -9.10 -2.28
CA LEU A 131 41.55 -9.63 -2.18
C LEU A 131 40.50 -8.55 -1.87
N TYR A 132 40.83 -7.60 -0.99
CA TYR A 132 39.89 -6.53 -0.62
C TYR A 132 39.63 -5.54 -1.77
N SER A 133 40.55 -5.47 -2.73
CA SER A 133 40.42 -4.62 -3.92
C SER A 133 39.62 -5.29 -5.05
N TYR A 134 39.47 -6.62 -5.05
CA TYR A 134 38.75 -7.34 -6.12
C TYR A 134 37.33 -6.85 -6.30
N ARG A 135 36.63 -6.57 -5.19
CA ARG A 135 35.27 -6.04 -5.26
C ARG A 135 35.20 -4.71 -6.02
N LYS A 136 36.16 -3.81 -5.75
CA LYS A 136 36.24 -2.51 -6.42
C LYS A 136 36.50 -2.70 -7.93
N VAL A 137 37.40 -3.59 -8.30
CA VAL A 137 37.73 -3.86 -9.71
C VAL A 137 36.52 -4.47 -10.45
N ILE A 138 35.82 -5.43 -9.84
CA ILE A 138 34.57 -6.01 -10.40
C ILE A 138 33.52 -4.91 -10.62
N ASP A 139 33.29 -4.05 -9.61
CA ASP A 139 32.35 -2.94 -9.71
C ASP A 139 32.78 -1.95 -10.82
N ASN A 140 34.08 -1.68 -10.98
CA ASN A 140 34.62 -0.84 -12.04
C ASN A 140 34.36 -1.42 -13.44
N ILE A 141 34.66 -2.70 -13.67
CA ILE A 141 34.39 -3.36 -14.96
C ILE A 141 32.88 -3.35 -15.24
N SER A 142 32.03 -3.61 -14.24
CA SER A 142 30.57 -3.53 -14.39
C SER A 142 30.12 -2.13 -14.83
N SER A 143 30.67 -1.07 -14.19
CA SER A 143 30.36 0.31 -14.56
C SER A 143 30.83 0.68 -15.97
N CYS A 144 31.97 0.14 -16.42
CA CYS A 144 32.45 0.31 -17.80
C CYS A 144 31.50 -0.30 -18.83
N MET A 145 30.78 -1.37 -18.48
CA MET A 145 29.84 -2.06 -19.36
C MET A 145 28.40 -1.48 -19.32
N GLU A 146 28.13 -0.53 -18.43
CA GLU A 146 26.82 0.12 -18.25
C GLU A 146 26.76 1.51 -18.88
N ASN A 147 26.22 1.60 -20.10
CA ASN A 147 25.99 2.87 -20.81
C ASN A 147 27.24 3.76 -20.98
N PHE A 148 28.43 3.16 -21.05
CA PHE A 148 29.69 3.85 -21.28
C PHE A 148 30.43 3.24 -22.47
N ASN A 149 30.52 3.99 -23.58
CA ASN A 149 31.05 3.49 -24.86
C ASN A 149 32.56 3.31 -24.81
N LEU A 150 33.29 4.28 -24.25
CA LEU A 150 34.74 4.21 -24.06
C LEU A 150 35.12 3.04 -23.16
N GLY A 151 34.44 2.89 -22.02
CA GLY A 151 34.65 1.77 -21.12
C GLY A 151 34.38 0.41 -21.78
N ARG A 152 33.32 0.28 -22.58
CA ARG A 152 33.05 -0.93 -23.35
C ARG A 152 34.18 -1.25 -24.33
N ALA A 153 34.69 -0.26 -25.06
CA ALA A 153 35.81 -0.45 -25.98
C ALA A 153 37.08 -0.88 -25.25
N SER A 154 37.42 -0.26 -24.12
CA SER A 154 38.58 -0.64 -23.29
C SER A 154 38.45 -2.05 -22.70
N VAL A 155 37.25 -2.46 -22.26
CA VAL A 155 36.99 -3.83 -21.78
C VAL A 155 37.12 -4.84 -22.91
N ASN A 156 36.63 -4.53 -24.12
CA ASN A 156 36.80 -5.41 -25.29
C ASN A 156 38.29 -5.60 -25.64
N ASN A 157 39.08 -4.53 -25.64
CA ASN A 157 40.53 -4.59 -25.90
C ASN A 157 41.27 -5.48 -24.88
N LEU A 158 40.76 -5.58 -23.65
CA LEU A 158 41.35 -6.37 -22.56
C LEU A 158 40.56 -7.63 -22.22
N LEU A 159 39.68 -8.11 -23.10
CA LEU A 159 38.74 -9.20 -22.79
C LEU A 159 39.45 -10.43 -22.20
N LYS A 160 40.60 -10.82 -22.76
CA LYS A 160 41.43 -11.92 -22.23
C LYS A 160 41.84 -11.70 -20.78
N ASN A 161 42.34 -10.50 -20.45
CA ASN A 161 42.84 -10.15 -19.12
C ASN A 161 41.69 -10.05 -18.12
N VAL A 162 40.55 -9.49 -18.55
CA VAL A 162 39.32 -9.40 -17.74
C VAL A 162 38.80 -10.79 -17.38
N LEU A 163 38.69 -11.70 -18.35
CA LEU A 163 38.24 -13.07 -18.09
C LEU A 163 39.20 -13.83 -17.18
N HIS A 164 40.51 -13.66 -17.39
CA HIS A 164 41.52 -14.27 -16.52
C HIS A 164 41.43 -13.76 -15.09
N PHE A 165 41.28 -12.44 -14.91
CA PHE A 165 41.07 -11.82 -13.61
C PHE A 165 39.79 -12.33 -12.93
N LEU A 166 38.69 -12.46 -13.66
CA LEU A 166 37.44 -13.01 -13.11
C LEU A 166 37.59 -14.46 -12.67
N GLN A 167 38.24 -15.29 -13.48
CA GLN A 167 38.50 -16.68 -13.11
C GLN A 167 39.37 -16.75 -11.85
N LYS A 168 40.48 -15.98 -11.80
CA LYS A 168 41.39 -15.93 -10.66
C LYS A 168 40.69 -15.44 -9.39
N SER A 169 40.02 -14.29 -9.46
CA SER A 169 39.34 -13.69 -8.32
C SER A 169 38.24 -14.58 -7.76
N LEU A 170 37.43 -15.22 -8.61
CA LEU A 170 36.39 -16.14 -8.14
C LEU A 170 36.97 -17.40 -7.46
N ILE A 171 38.12 -17.91 -7.93
CA ILE A 171 38.80 -19.03 -7.25
C ILE A 171 39.31 -18.60 -5.88
N GLU A 172 40.01 -17.48 -5.78
CA GLU A 172 40.62 -17.03 -4.53
C GLU A 172 39.56 -16.64 -3.49
N ILE A 173 38.47 -15.97 -3.90
CA ILE A 173 37.33 -15.67 -3.01
C ILE A 173 36.70 -17.00 -2.50
N LEU A 174 36.77 -18.11 -3.26
CA LEU A 174 36.13 -19.38 -2.90
C LEU A 174 36.93 -20.09 -1.83
N GLU A 175 38.23 -20.10 -2.03
CA GLU A 175 39.18 -20.62 -1.08
C GLU A 175 39.12 -19.85 0.23
N GLU A 176 39.04 -18.51 0.18
CA GLU A 176 38.89 -17.69 1.40
C GLU A 176 37.55 -17.91 2.11
N ASN A 177 36.45 -18.06 1.36
CA ASN A 177 35.15 -18.35 1.96
C ASN A 177 35.14 -19.71 2.70
N ARG A 178 35.86 -20.71 2.15
CA ARG A 178 36.05 -22.02 2.80
C ARG A 178 36.95 -21.94 4.03
N LYS A 179 38.02 -21.13 4.00
CA LYS A 179 38.89 -20.90 5.16
C LYS A 179 38.17 -20.17 6.30
N CYS A 180 37.25 -19.26 5.97
CA CYS A 180 36.49 -18.46 6.92
C CYS A 180 35.21 -19.16 7.44
N ALA A 181 35.10 -20.48 7.28
CA ALA A 181 33.97 -21.27 7.77
C ALA A 181 33.71 -21.02 9.27
N GLY A 182 32.50 -20.53 9.59
CA GLY A 182 32.08 -20.18 10.96
C GLY A 182 32.02 -18.69 11.26
N ASN A 183 32.60 -17.81 10.43
CA ASN A 183 32.40 -16.36 10.53
C ASN A 183 31.33 -15.87 9.55
N HIS A 184 30.07 -15.93 9.97
CA HIS A 184 28.92 -15.64 9.11
C HIS A 184 28.93 -14.24 8.47
N ILE A 185 29.55 -13.23 9.09
CA ILE A 185 29.60 -11.87 8.55
C ILE A 185 30.54 -11.83 7.33
N ILE A 186 31.75 -12.35 7.48
CA ILE A 186 32.74 -12.39 6.40
C ILE A 186 32.26 -13.31 5.28
N GLN A 187 31.70 -14.47 5.61
CA GLN A 187 31.14 -15.38 4.62
C GLN A 187 30.00 -14.72 3.83
N THR A 188 29.09 -14.00 4.48
CA THR A 188 28.01 -13.28 3.78
C THR A 188 28.57 -12.19 2.86
N GLN A 189 29.63 -11.48 3.27
CA GLN A 189 30.29 -10.48 2.43
C GLN A 189 30.95 -11.13 1.21
N LEU A 190 31.75 -12.19 1.40
CA LEU A 190 32.40 -12.91 0.31
C LEU A 190 31.38 -13.54 -0.65
N MET A 191 30.28 -14.09 -0.13
CA MET A 191 29.17 -14.60 -0.95
C MET A 191 28.46 -13.50 -1.77
N ASN A 192 28.41 -12.27 -1.26
CA ASN A 192 27.91 -11.13 -2.03
C ASN A 192 28.91 -10.68 -3.12
N ASP A 193 30.20 -10.76 -2.85
CA ASP A 193 31.25 -10.47 -3.83
C ASP A 193 31.26 -11.51 -4.94
N PHE A 194 31.05 -12.77 -4.58
CA PHE A 194 30.75 -13.87 -5.50
C PHE A 194 29.59 -13.60 -6.44
N LEU A 195 28.45 -13.25 -5.86
CA LEU A 195 27.22 -12.98 -6.61
C LEU A 195 27.45 -11.92 -7.68
N VAL A 196 28.26 -10.90 -7.37
CA VAL A 196 28.54 -9.80 -8.30
C VAL A 196 29.57 -10.19 -9.34
N GLY A 197 30.58 -10.99 -9.01
CA GLY A 197 31.51 -11.57 -9.98
C GLY A 197 30.81 -12.47 -11.01
N ILE A 198 29.85 -13.30 -10.58
CA ILE A 198 29.03 -14.14 -11.48
C ILE A 198 28.18 -13.26 -12.40
N ARG A 199 27.49 -12.24 -11.87
CA ARG A 199 26.68 -11.30 -12.67
C ARG A 199 27.51 -10.52 -13.69
N LEU A 200 28.73 -10.11 -13.31
CA LEU A 200 29.65 -9.45 -14.24
C LEU A 200 30.05 -10.41 -15.37
N SER A 201 30.36 -11.67 -15.05
CA SER A 201 30.68 -12.69 -16.05
C SER A 201 29.53 -12.88 -17.05
N MET A 202 28.28 -12.96 -16.56
CA MET A 202 27.10 -13.01 -17.43
C MET A 202 26.96 -11.74 -18.29
N MET A 203 27.15 -10.56 -17.71
CA MET A 203 27.05 -9.28 -18.42
C MET A 203 28.06 -9.17 -19.56
N LEU A 204 29.30 -9.63 -19.35
CA LEU A 204 30.35 -9.65 -20.36
C LEU A 204 29.94 -10.52 -21.55
N VAL A 205 29.46 -11.73 -21.29
CA VAL A 205 29.00 -12.66 -22.34
C VAL A 205 27.83 -12.09 -23.14
N GLN A 206 26.92 -11.35 -22.51
CA GLN A 206 25.75 -10.76 -23.19
C GLN A 206 26.06 -9.47 -23.97
N LYS A 207 27.02 -8.64 -23.53
CA LYS A 207 27.23 -7.28 -24.08
C LYS A 207 28.46 -7.13 -24.98
N VAL A 208 29.44 -8.03 -24.91
CA VAL A 208 30.69 -7.92 -25.69
C VAL A 208 30.47 -8.44 -27.11
N GLN A 209 30.81 -7.60 -28.10
CA GLN A 209 30.61 -7.89 -29.53
C GLN A 209 31.52 -9.01 -30.04
N ASP A 210 32.70 -9.22 -29.45
CA ASP A 210 33.63 -10.28 -29.89
C ASP A 210 33.06 -11.69 -29.71
N PHE A 211 32.14 -11.88 -28.74
CA PHE A 211 31.44 -13.16 -28.58
C PHE A 211 30.41 -13.43 -29.69
N GLN A 212 30.05 -12.42 -30.48
CA GLN A 212 29.21 -12.55 -31.68
C GLN A 212 30.02 -13.06 -32.89
N GLY A 213 31.35 -12.92 -32.87
CA GLY A 213 32.25 -13.49 -33.88
C GLY A 213 32.61 -14.97 -33.63
N ASN A 214 33.14 -15.66 -34.64
CA ASN A 214 33.52 -17.09 -34.54
C ASN A 214 35.00 -17.33 -34.18
N LEU A 215 35.84 -16.28 -34.15
CA LEU A 215 37.30 -16.40 -34.07
C LEU A 215 37.83 -16.83 -32.69
N TRP A 216 37.09 -16.58 -31.60
CA TRP A 216 37.50 -16.94 -30.24
C TRP A 216 37.23 -18.42 -29.88
N LYS A 217 36.47 -19.15 -30.72
CA LYS A 217 35.98 -20.52 -30.46
C LYS A 217 37.01 -21.62 -30.75
N ALA A 218 38.22 -21.26 -31.19
CA ALA A 218 39.30 -22.23 -31.32
C ALA A 218 39.71 -22.74 -29.93
N SER A 219 39.86 -24.06 -29.76
CA SER A 219 40.23 -24.69 -28.49
C SER A 219 41.60 -24.24 -27.95
N SER A 220 42.47 -23.72 -28.82
CA SER A 220 43.77 -23.12 -28.48
C SER A 220 43.69 -21.66 -28.00
N SER A 221 42.52 -21.03 -28.08
CA SER A 221 42.34 -19.63 -27.66
C SER A 221 42.36 -19.51 -26.14
N PRO A 222 43.10 -18.55 -25.57
CA PRO A 222 43.09 -18.29 -24.13
C PRO A 222 41.70 -17.82 -23.64
N ILE A 223 40.90 -17.19 -24.51
CA ILE A 223 39.53 -16.79 -24.19
C ILE A 223 38.67 -18.04 -23.96
N TRP A 224 38.80 -19.06 -24.82
CA TRP A 224 38.09 -20.32 -24.68
C TRP A 224 38.46 -21.05 -23.38
N GLN A 225 39.75 -21.10 -23.04
CA GLN A 225 40.22 -21.72 -21.79
C GLN A 225 39.66 -21.02 -20.54
N ASN A 226 39.67 -19.69 -20.52
CA ASN A 226 39.11 -18.92 -19.40
C ASN A 226 37.59 -19.13 -19.28
N MET A 227 36.86 -19.20 -20.41
CA MET A 227 35.42 -19.49 -20.43
C MET A 227 35.10 -20.90 -19.88
N CYS A 228 35.86 -21.93 -20.29
CA CYS A 228 35.77 -23.28 -19.72
C CYS A 228 36.08 -23.30 -18.21
N GLY A 229 37.05 -22.50 -17.79
CA GLY A 229 37.43 -22.33 -16.38
C GLY A 229 36.33 -21.68 -15.54
N LEU A 230 35.73 -20.59 -16.02
CA LEU A 230 34.58 -19.93 -15.40
C LEU A 230 33.37 -20.86 -15.32
N LEU A 231 33.08 -21.60 -16.40
CA LEU A 231 32.01 -22.60 -16.40
C LEU A 231 32.25 -23.67 -15.33
N SER A 232 33.49 -24.16 -15.17
CA SER A 232 33.83 -25.11 -14.11
C SER A 232 33.67 -24.54 -12.70
N ILE A 233 33.89 -23.24 -12.50
CA ILE A 233 33.64 -22.57 -11.23
C ILE A 233 32.13 -22.50 -10.96
N PHE A 234 31.33 -22.10 -11.94
CA PHE A 234 29.87 -22.00 -11.77
C PHE A 234 29.21 -23.35 -11.51
N THR A 235 29.67 -24.43 -12.14
CA THR A 235 29.16 -25.79 -11.92
C THR A 235 29.52 -26.32 -10.53
N LYS A 236 30.72 -25.99 -10.02
CA LYS A 236 31.12 -26.28 -8.64
C LYS A 236 30.28 -25.52 -7.63
N ILE A 237 30.09 -24.21 -7.82
CA ILE A 237 29.27 -23.35 -6.94
C ILE A 237 27.83 -23.84 -6.91
N LEU A 238 27.28 -24.22 -8.06
CA LEU A 238 25.93 -24.74 -8.17
C LEU A 238 25.73 -26.05 -7.39
N SER A 239 26.77 -26.88 -7.30
CA SER A 239 26.72 -28.18 -6.61
C SER A 239 27.10 -28.11 -5.12
N ASP A 240 27.41 -26.91 -4.61
CA ASP A 240 27.87 -26.69 -3.23
C ASP A 240 26.71 -26.19 -2.36
N ASP A 241 26.11 -27.10 -1.58
CA ASP A 241 24.92 -26.85 -0.76
C ASP A 241 25.19 -25.95 0.47
N ASP A 242 26.45 -25.68 0.81
CA ASP A 242 26.83 -24.80 1.92
C ASP A 242 26.77 -23.29 1.55
N LEU A 243 26.52 -22.98 0.27
CA LEU A 243 26.44 -21.60 -0.23
C LEU A 243 25.01 -21.05 -0.19
N LEU A 244 24.90 -19.71 -0.12
CA LEU A 244 23.61 -19.03 -0.23
C LEU A 244 22.88 -19.43 -1.53
N GLN A 245 21.61 -19.84 -1.40
CA GLN A 245 20.74 -20.22 -2.53
C GLN A 245 20.65 -19.14 -3.63
N THR A 246 20.81 -17.85 -3.29
CA THR A 246 20.86 -16.76 -4.29
C THR A 246 22.10 -16.81 -5.18
N VAL A 247 23.23 -17.26 -4.64
CA VAL A 247 24.48 -17.50 -5.38
C VAL A 247 24.31 -18.72 -6.28
N GLN A 248 23.79 -19.83 -5.74
CA GLN A 248 23.48 -21.04 -6.52
C GLN A 248 22.50 -20.74 -7.67
N SER A 249 21.41 -20.01 -7.40
CA SER A 249 20.43 -19.55 -8.40
C SER A 249 21.08 -18.75 -9.51
N THR A 250 21.97 -17.81 -9.18
CA THR A 250 22.67 -16.99 -10.18
C THR A 250 23.70 -17.79 -10.97
N SER A 251 24.37 -18.76 -10.33
CA SER A 251 25.26 -19.70 -11.02
C SER A 251 24.50 -20.59 -12.00
N GLY A 252 23.28 -21.05 -11.65
CA GLY A 252 22.41 -21.80 -12.57
C GLY A 252 22.08 -21.00 -13.83
N LEU A 253 21.79 -19.69 -13.69
CA LEU A 253 21.64 -18.78 -14.84
C LEU A 253 22.94 -18.68 -15.65
N ALA A 254 24.08 -18.50 -14.99
CA ALA A 254 25.37 -18.35 -15.67
C ALA A 254 25.78 -19.61 -16.45
N VAL A 255 25.58 -20.81 -15.89
CA VAL A 255 25.87 -22.09 -16.55
C VAL A 255 25.11 -22.19 -17.87
N ILE A 256 23.80 -21.97 -17.87
CA ILE A 256 22.99 -22.07 -19.09
C ILE A 256 23.38 -21.00 -20.11
N LEU A 257 23.63 -19.76 -19.67
CA LEU A 257 24.07 -18.69 -20.56
C LEU A 257 25.40 -19.03 -21.25
N PHE A 258 26.37 -19.57 -20.51
CA PHE A 258 27.66 -19.97 -21.07
C PHE A 258 27.53 -21.17 -22.03
N ILE A 259 26.68 -22.15 -21.71
CA ILE A 259 26.39 -23.27 -22.61
C ILE A 259 25.77 -22.76 -23.91
N LYS A 260 24.77 -21.88 -23.82
CA LYS A 260 24.11 -21.26 -24.98
C LYS A 260 25.10 -20.53 -25.89
N THR A 261 26.10 -19.85 -25.32
CA THR A 261 27.07 -19.08 -26.12
C THR A 261 28.25 -19.90 -26.64
N MET A 262 28.67 -20.95 -25.94
CA MET A 262 29.82 -21.78 -26.33
C MET A 262 29.47 -22.95 -27.25
N PHE A 263 28.24 -23.49 -27.17
CA PHE A 263 27.87 -24.73 -27.87
C PHE A 263 27.34 -24.48 -29.29
N HIS A 264 27.87 -25.22 -30.27
CA HIS A 264 27.43 -25.18 -31.67
C HIS A 264 27.23 -26.60 -32.25
N PRO A 265 26.21 -26.83 -33.09
CA PRO A 265 25.16 -25.90 -33.55
C PRO A 265 24.13 -25.55 -32.45
N SER A 266 23.60 -24.31 -32.49
CA SER A 266 22.67 -23.78 -31.47
C SER A 266 21.36 -24.58 -31.36
N GLU A 267 20.94 -25.23 -32.45
CA GLU A 267 19.73 -26.08 -32.50
C GLU A 267 19.79 -27.32 -31.59
N LYS A 268 21.00 -27.77 -31.25
CA LYS A 268 21.24 -28.93 -30.38
C LYS A 268 21.40 -28.57 -28.90
N VAL A 269 21.46 -27.28 -28.58
CA VAL A 269 21.54 -26.79 -27.19
C VAL A 269 20.37 -27.31 -26.33
N PRO A 270 19.11 -27.29 -26.80
CA PRO A 270 18.00 -27.76 -25.98
C PRO A 270 18.10 -29.24 -25.62
N HIS A 271 18.57 -30.07 -26.57
CA HIS A 271 18.76 -31.50 -26.33
C HIS A 271 19.86 -31.79 -25.31
N LEU A 272 20.98 -31.06 -25.39
CA LEU A 272 22.05 -31.18 -24.39
C LEU A 272 21.54 -30.80 -23.00
N ILE A 273 20.84 -29.68 -22.87
CA ILE A 273 20.30 -29.23 -21.58
C ILE A 273 19.27 -30.25 -21.05
N SER A 274 18.37 -30.75 -21.90
CA SER A 274 17.40 -31.78 -21.54
C SER A 274 18.11 -33.03 -20.99
N SER A 275 19.16 -33.51 -21.65
CA SER A 275 19.93 -34.67 -21.17
C SER A 275 20.56 -34.46 -19.78
N VAL A 276 21.03 -33.24 -19.49
CA VAL A 276 21.58 -32.87 -18.17
C VAL A 276 20.48 -32.80 -17.12
N LEU A 277 19.32 -32.22 -17.44
CA LEU A 277 18.18 -32.11 -16.53
C LEU A 277 17.58 -33.49 -16.20
N LEU A 278 17.44 -34.36 -17.19
CA LEU A 278 16.90 -35.72 -17.06
C LEU A 278 17.92 -36.74 -16.54
N ARG A 279 19.18 -36.34 -16.34
CA ARG A 279 20.29 -37.23 -15.93
C ARG A 279 20.51 -38.39 -16.91
N SER A 280 20.24 -38.17 -18.19
CA SER A 280 20.36 -39.16 -19.27
C SER A 280 21.55 -38.85 -20.18
N VAL A 281 22.63 -38.34 -19.60
CA VAL A 281 23.80 -37.85 -20.34
C VAL A 281 24.59 -39.03 -20.93
N ASP A 282 24.53 -39.20 -22.25
CA ASP A 282 25.40 -40.11 -22.99
C ASP A 282 26.82 -39.53 -23.08
N CYS A 283 27.72 -40.00 -22.22
CA CYS A 283 29.11 -39.52 -22.12
C CYS A 283 29.92 -39.69 -23.42
N THR A 284 29.44 -40.45 -24.40
CA THR A 284 30.08 -40.69 -25.70
C THR A 284 29.69 -39.69 -26.79
N SER A 285 28.57 -38.97 -26.64
CA SER A 285 28.04 -38.06 -27.67
C SER A 285 28.34 -36.58 -27.39
N ILE A 286 28.90 -36.28 -26.22
CA ILE A 286 29.13 -34.92 -25.72
C ILE A 286 30.57 -34.44 -25.98
N PRO A 287 30.78 -33.16 -26.32
CA PRO A 287 32.13 -32.60 -26.48
C PRO A 287 33.00 -32.74 -25.23
N GLU A 288 34.28 -33.10 -25.40
CA GLU A 288 35.24 -33.26 -24.30
C GLU A 288 35.39 -32.01 -23.42
N TRP A 289 35.28 -30.82 -24.00
CA TRP A 289 35.34 -29.56 -23.25
C TRP A 289 34.18 -29.41 -22.27
N PHE A 290 32.98 -29.89 -22.63
CA PHE A 290 31.80 -29.81 -21.78
C PHE A 290 31.93 -30.80 -20.63
N MET A 291 32.40 -32.03 -20.91
CA MET A 291 32.66 -33.03 -19.87
C MET A 291 33.73 -32.58 -18.88
N SER A 292 34.76 -31.86 -19.33
CA SER A 292 35.80 -31.36 -18.43
C SER A 292 35.33 -30.19 -17.55
N SER A 293 34.53 -29.27 -18.09
CA SER A 293 33.99 -28.12 -17.34
C SER A 293 32.77 -28.46 -16.47
N CYS A 294 31.88 -29.34 -16.93
CA CYS A 294 30.59 -29.65 -16.30
C CYS A 294 30.54 -31.06 -15.69
N ARG A 295 31.69 -31.64 -15.35
CA ARG A 295 31.79 -33.02 -14.84
C ARG A 295 30.85 -33.31 -13.66
N SER A 296 30.71 -32.36 -12.73
CA SER A 296 29.82 -32.50 -11.57
C SER A 296 28.36 -32.65 -11.97
N LEU A 297 27.93 -32.00 -13.06
CA LEU A 297 26.57 -32.06 -13.57
C LEU A 297 26.30 -33.30 -14.44
N CYS A 298 27.33 -33.86 -15.09
CA CYS A 298 27.18 -34.97 -16.05
C CYS A 298 27.37 -36.36 -15.43
N CYS A 299 28.23 -36.48 -14.41
CA CYS A 299 28.63 -37.78 -13.85
C CYS A 299 28.49 -37.90 -12.33
N GLY A 300 28.07 -36.84 -11.63
CA GLY A 300 27.92 -36.82 -10.17
C GLY A 300 26.46 -36.91 -9.72
N ASP A 301 26.25 -37.20 -8.44
CA ASP A 301 24.96 -36.99 -7.78
C ASP A 301 24.70 -35.49 -7.67
N VAL A 302 23.89 -34.96 -8.58
CA VAL A 302 23.51 -33.54 -8.61
C VAL A 302 22.48 -33.28 -7.50
N SER A 303 22.73 -32.28 -6.65
CA SER A 303 21.79 -31.88 -5.61
C SER A 303 20.46 -31.39 -6.19
N GLU A 304 19.37 -31.53 -5.44
CA GLU A 304 18.03 -31.09 -5.85
C GLU A 304 18.00 -29.58 -6.13
N SER A 305 18.71 -28.80 -5.30
CA SER A 305 18.92 -27.35 -5.45
C SER A 305 19.61 -27.01 -6.79
N ALA A 306 20.64 -27.76 -7.16
CA ALA A 306 21.36 -27.57 -8.42
C ALA A 306 20.45 -27.80 -9.64
N VAL A 307 19.67 -28.89 -9.67
CA VAL A 307 18.74 -29.17 -10.77
C VAL A 307 17.65 -28.09 -10.84
N LEU A 308 17.13 -27.65 -9.70
CA LEU A 308 16.12 -26.59 -9.61
C LEU A 308 16.63 -25.28 -10.24
N PHE A 309 17.84 -24.86 -9.89
CA PHE A 309 18.42 -23.62 -10.42
C PHE A 309 18.91 -23.74 -11.87
N LEU A 310 19.20 -24.94 -12.36
CA LEU A 310 19.38 -25.19 -13.79
C LEU A 310 18.06 -25.03 -14.56
N CYS A 311 16.94 -25.51 -14.02
CA CYS A 311 15.62 -25.26 -14.61
C CYS A 311 15.33 -23.75 -14.69
N GLN A 312 15.65 -23.00 -13.63
CA GLN A 312 15.55 -21.54 -13.64
C GLN A 312 16.43 -20.90 -14.73
N GLY A 313 17.69 -21.34 -14.85
CA GLY A 313 18.62 -20.91 -15.90
C GLY A 313 18.09 -21.17 -17.30
N THR A 314 17.53 -22.36 -17.50
CA THR A 314 16.95 -22.83 -18.76
C THR A 314 15.81 -21.91 -19.19
N LEU A 315 14.89 -21.60 -18.27
CA LEU A 315 13.74 -20.74 -18.57
C LEU A 315 14.12 -19.28 -18.80
N ALA A 316 15.14 -18.75 -18.11
CA ALA A 316 15.47 -17.33 -18.17
C ALA A 316 16.49 -16.96 -19.25
N MET A 317 17.41 -17.85 -19.63
CA MET A 317 18.53 -17.54 -20.53
C MET A 317 18.32 -18.00 -21.97
N LEU A 318 17.42 -18.95 -22.20
CA LEU A 318 17.04 -19.42 -23.53
C LEU A 318 15.98 -18.50 -24.16
N ASP A 319 16.03 -18.37 -25.49
CA ASP A 319 15.09 -17.53 -26.25
C ASP A 319 13.85 -18.34 -26.65
N TRP A 320 12.82 -18.27 -25.82
CA TRP A 320 11.55 -19.01 -26.03
C TRP A 320 10.61 -18.36 -27.06
N GLN A 321 10.93 -17.15 -27.53
CA GLN A 321 10.08 -16.37 -28.44
C GLN A 321 10.22 -16.83 -29.91
N ASN A 322 9.14 -16.69 -30.68
CA ASN A 322 9.08 -16.88 -32.14
C ASN A 322 9.55 -18.25 -32.65
N GLY A 323 9.40 -19.32 -31.86
CA GLY A 323 9.76 -20.68 -32.27
C GLY A 323 11.25 -20.89 -32.57
N SER A 324 12.15 -20.03 -32.05
CA SER A 324 13.57 -19.99 -32.43
C SER A 324 14.34 -21.31 -32.20
N MET A 325 13.86 -22.17 -31.28
CA MET A 325 14.47 -23.44 -30.91
C MET A 325 13.80 -24.67 -31.55
N GLY A 326 12.73 -24.49 -32.33
CA GLY A 326 11.98 -25.56 -32.96
C GLY A 326 11.52 -26.68 -32.00
N ARG A 327 11.35 -27.90 -32.52
CA ARG A 327 10.85 -29.05 -31.76
C ARG A 327 11.73 -29.48 -30.59
N SER A 328 13.04 -29.25 -30.66
CA SER A 328 13.95 -29.58 -29.55
C SER A 328 13.75 -28.65 -28.35
N GLY A 329 13.39 -27.37 -28.60
CA GLY A 329 12.96 -26.44 -27.56
C GLY A 329 11.62 -26.82 -26.92
N GLU A 330 10.65 -27.26 -27.73
CA GLU A 330 9.35 -27.75 -27.24
C GLU A 330 9.51 -28.98 -26.33
N ALA A 331 10.34 -29.95 -26.74
CA ALA A 331 10.66 -31.12 -25.92
C ALA A 331 11.32 -30.71 -24.59
N LEU A 332 12.31 -29.81 -24.64
CA LEU A 332 12.97 -29.30 -23.42
C LEU A 332 11.98 -28.62 -22.46
N LEU A 333 11.00 -27.89 -22.97
CA LEU A 333 9.98 -27.24 -22.13
C LEU A 333 9.16 -28.30 -21.36
N VAL A 334 8.76 -29.37 -22.04
CA VAL A 334 8.03 -30.51 -21.44
C VAL A 334 8.91 -31.26 -20.44
N ASP A 335 10.16 -31.55 -20.79
CA ASP A 335 11.14 -32.20 -19.90
C ASP A 335 11.37 -31.37 -18.63
N THR A 336 11.50 -30.05 -18.78
CA THR A 336 11.66 -29.12 -17.65
C THR A 336 10.45 -29.20 -16.71
N ALA A 337 9.22 -29.31 -17.24
CA ALA A 337 8.02 -29.48 -16.43
C ALA A 337 8.07 -30.77 -15.62
N HIS A 338 8.40 -31.90 -16.26
CA HIS A 338 8.51 -33.20 -15.59
C HIS A 338 9.56 -33.20 -14.47
N VAL A 339 10.71 -32.55 -14.70
CA VAL A 339 11.76 -32.39 -13.69
C VAL A 339 11.26 -31.55 -12.52
N LEU A 340 10.59 -30.42 -12.77
CA LEU A 340 10.05 -29.56 -11.71
C LEU A 340 9.00 -30.29 -10.85
N PHE A 341 8.12 -31.11 -11.43
CA PHE A 341 7.17 -31.93 -10.65
C PHE A 341 7.84 -33.06 -9.87
N THR A 342 8.94 -33.61 -10.40
CA THR A 342 9.71 -34.61 -9.65
C THR A 342 10.34 -33.94 -8.42
N LEU A 343 10.94 -32.76 -8.61
CA LEU A 343 11.50 -31.96 -7.53
C LEU A 343 10.45 -31.49 -6.52
N SER A 344 9.22 -31.18 -6.95
CA SER A 344 8.14 -30.79 -6.02
C SER A 344 7.77 -31.88 -5.02
N SER A 345 7.98 -33.15 -5.36
CA SER A 345 7.75 -34.27 -4.45
C SER A 345 8.92 -34.53 -3.49
N GLN A 346 10.12 -34.05 -3.83
CA GLN A 346 11.36 -34.32 -3.11
C GLN A 346 11.74 -33.17 -2.15
N ILE A 347 11.57 -31.92 -2.61
CA ILE A 347 11.90 -30.72 -1.86
C ILE A 347 10.89 -30.51 -0.71
N LYS A 348 11.39 -30.51 0.52
CA LYS A 348 10.60 -30.22 1.73
C LYS A 348 11.02 -28.94 2.44
N GLU A 349 12.10 -28.30 1.99
CA GLU A 349 12.62 -27.07 2.58
C GLU A 349 11.82 -25.85 2.08
N PRO A 350 11.29 -24.99 2.97
CA PRO A 350 10.37 -23.91 2.58
C PRO A 350 11.02 -22.83 1.70
N THR A 351 12.33 -22.62 1.82
CA THR A 351 13.09 -21.67 1.00
C THR A 351 13.18 -22.15 -0.46
N LEU A 352 13.53 -23.42 -0.65
CA LEU A 352 13.57 -24.08 -1.95
C LEU A 352 12.18 -24.24 -2.55
N GLU A 353 11.16 -24.51 -1.75
CA GLU A 353 9.75 -24.56 -2.19
C GLU A 353 9.28 -23.20 -2.75
N MET A 354 9.68 -22.09 -2.12
CA MET A 354 9.44 -20.74 -2.66
C MET A 354 10.12 -20.52 -4.02
N PHE A 355 11.37 -20.98 -4.17
CA PHE A 355 12.06 -20.92 -5.47
C PHE A 355 11.36 -21.79 -6.51
N LEU A 356 10.97 -23.01 -6.17
CA LEU A 356 10.24 -23.94 -7.02
C LEU A 356 8.94 -23.34 -7.52
N SER A 357 8.11 -22.78 -6.63
CA SER A 357 6.85 -22.15 -7.03
C SER A 357 7.07 -20.97 -7.97
N ARG A 358 8.10 -20.14 -7.72
CA ARG A 358 8.47 -19.05 -8.63
C ARG A 358 8.96 -19.55 -9.99
N ILE A 359 9.69 -20.66 -10.02
CA ILE A 359 10.20 -21.28 -11.25
C ILE A 359 9.05 -21.92 -12.04
N LEU A 360 8.10 -22.60 -11.39
CA LEU A 360 6.87 -23.09 -12.02
C LEU A 360 6.03 -21.94 -12.61
N ALA A 361 5.88 -20.84 -11.90
CA ALA A 361 5.24 -19.64 -12.45
C ALA A 361 6.00 -19.08 -13.65
N SER A 362 7.33 -19.02 -13.61
CA SER A 362 8.15 -18.65 -14.78
C SER A 362 7.97 -19.62 -15.95
N TRP A 363 7.89 -20.93 -15.67
CA TRP A 363 7.70 -21.97 -16.67
C TRP A 363 6.36 -21.78 -17.38
N THR A 364 5.27 -21.54 -16.64
CA THR A 364 3.95 -21.30 -17.26
C THR A 364 3.94 -20.05 -18.15
N ASN A 365 4.71 -19.01 -17.81
CA ASN A 365 4.88 -17.83 -18.68
C ASN A 365 5.67 -18.16 -19.96
N SER A 366 6.76 -18.92 -19.84
CA SER A 366 7.54 -19.38 -21.00
C SER A 366 6.69 -20.28 -21.90
N ALA A 367 5.85 -21.15 -21.33
CA ALA A 367 4.95 -22.01 -22.08
C ALA A 367 3.93 -21.21 -22.93
N ILE A 368 3.36 -20.14 -22.37
CA ILE A 368 2.48 -19.22 -23.12
C ILE A 368 3.22 -18.61 -24.32
N GLN A 369 4.46 -18.15 -24.13
CA GLN A 369 5.25 -17.54 -25.21
C GLN A 369 5.58 -18.51 -26.35
N VAL A 370 5.82 -19.78 -26.02
CA VAL A 370 6.09 -20.81 -27.04
C VAL A 370 4.82 -21.19 -27.78
N LEU A 371 3.68 -21.27 -27.09
CA LEU A 371 2.41 -21.73 -27.65
C LEU A 371 1.93 -20.90 -28.86
N GLU A 372 2.21 -19.59 -28.89
CA GLU A 372 1.84 -18.68 -30.00
C GLU A 372 2.40 -19.08 -31.39
N SER A 373 3.43 -19.94 -31.45
CA SER A 373 4.08 -20.36 -32.69
C SER A 373 4.37 -21.87 -32.75
N SER A 374 3.65 -22.66 -31.95
CA SER A 374 4.01 -24.04 -31.60
C SER A 374 3.45 -25.13 -32.52
N SER A 375 4.02 -26.33 -32.39
CA SER A 375 3.55 -27.55 -33.07
C SER A 375 2.31 -28.17 -32.40
N PRO A 376 1.49 -28.94 -33.15
CA PRO A 376 0.29 -29.61 -32.59
C PRO A 376 0.62 -30.61 -31.47
N SER A 377 1.82 -31.21 -31.48
CA SER A 377 2.24 -32.08 -30.38
C SER A 377 2.44 -31.35 -29.06
N LEU A 378 2.92 -30.09 -29.10
CA LEU A 378 3.04 -29.29 -27.90
C LEU A 378 1.66 -28.83 -27.42
N THR A 379 0.77 -28.42 -28.33
CA THR A 379 -0.60 -28.03 -27.96
C THR A 379 -1.36 -29.16 -27.29
N ASP A 380 -1.19 -30.41 -27.75
CA ASP A 380 -1.78 -31.58 -27.10
C ASP A 380 -1.20 -31.83 -25.69
N SER A 381 0.09 -31.58 -25.50
CA SER A 381 0.76 -31.75 -24.20
C SER A 381 0.42 -30.65 -23.17
N LEU A 382 -0.04 -29.49 -23.63
CA LEU A 382 -0.32 -28.31 -22.80
C LEU A 382 -1.82 -27.96 -22.75
N ASN A 383 -2.69 -28.77 -23.37
CA ASN A 383 -4.13 -28.60 -23.27
C ASN A 383 -4.64 -28.89 -21.85
N GLY A 384 -5.87 -28.46 -21.56
CA GLY A 384 -6.49 -28.62 -20.24
C GLY A 384 -6.57 -30.06 -19.73
N ASN A 385 -6.68 -31.02 -20.66
CA ASN A 385 -6.79 -32.46 -20.37
C ASN A 385 -5.44 -33.17 -20.24
N SER A 386 -4.34 -32.43 -20.33
CA SER A 386 -3.01 -33.01 -20.28
C SER A 386 -2.58 -33.36 -18.86
N SER A 387 -1.69 -34.35 -18.74
CA SER A 387 -1.13 -34.74 -17.45
C SER A 387 -0.33 -33.61 -16.78
N ILE A 388 0.27 -32.72 -17.57
CA ILE A 388 1.03 -31.57 -17.08
C ILE A 388 0.09 -30.57 -16.43
N VAL A 389 -1.02 -30.22 -17.10
CA VAL A 389 -2.03 -29.31 -16.56
C VAL A 389 -2.70 -29.90 -15.32
N GLY A 390 -3.01 -31.20 -15.32
CA GLY A 390 -3.52 -31.89 -14.13
C GLY A 390 -2.59 -31.77 -12.91
N ARG A 391 -1.28 -31.98 -13.10
CA ARG A 391 -0.28 -31.80 -12.03
C ARG A 391 -0.12 -30.34 -11.59
N LEU A 392 -0.24 -29.38 -12.49
CA LEU A 392 -0.26 -27.95 -12.13
C LEU A 392 -1.47 -27.60 -11.27
N LEU A 393 -2.66 -28.11 -11.62
CA LEU A 393 -3.87 -27.90 -10.83
C LEU A 393 -3.73 -28.51 -9.43
N GLU A 394 -3.22 -29.74 -9.33
CA GLU A 394 -2.91 -30.39 -8.05
C GLU A 394 -1.93 -29.56 -7.21
N TYR A 395 -0.88 -29.02 -7.84
CA TYR A 395 0.07 -28.13 -7.16
C TYR A 395 -0.61 -26.83 -6.67
N VAL A 396 -1.48 -26.23 -7.48
CA VAL A 396 -2.22 -25.01 -7.09
C VAL A 396 -3.13 -25.30 -5.90
N TYR A 397 -3.93 -26.38 -5.94
CA TYR A 397 -4.86 -26.72 -4.86
C TYR A 397 -4.17 -27.11 -3.55
N THR A 398 -2.94 -27.62 -3.61
CA THR A 398 -2.16 -27.92 -2.41
C THR A 398 -1.57 -26.66 -1.76
N HIS A 399 -1.24 -25.61 -2.54
CA HIS A 399 -0.49 -24.44 -2.05
C HIS A 399 -1.24 -23.10 -2.06
N TRP A 400 -2.48 -23.04 -2.57
CA TRP A 400 -3.26 -21.80 -2.65
C TRP A 400 -3.62 -21.15 -1.30
N GLU A 401 -3.57 -21.90 -0.20
CA GLU A 401 -3.82 -21.42 1.17
C GLU A 401 -2.55 -21.42 2.03
N HIS A 402 -1.39 -21.48 1.40
CA HIS A 402 -0.11 -21.50 2.11
C HIS A 402 0.05 -20.24 2.99
N PRO A 403 0.61 -20.34 4.22
CA PRO A 403 0.79 -19.19 5.12
C PRO A 403 1.67 -18.08 4.53
N LEU A 404 2.60 -18.43 3.64
CA LEU A 404 3.44 -17.46 2.92
C LEU A 404 2.68 -16.81 1.76
N ASP A 405 2.48 -15.50 1.88
CA ASP A 405 1.75 -14.71 0.88
C ASP A 405 2.38 -14.75 -0.53
N ALA A 406 3.72 -14.80 -0.59
CA ALA A 406 4.44 -14.92 -1.84
C ALA A 406 4.04 -16.19 -2.64
N LEU A 407 3.83 -17.32 -1.96
CA LEU A 407 3.40 -18.58 -2.57
C LEU A 407 1.95 -18.51 -3.06
N ARG A 408 1.06 -17.86 -2.30
CA ARG A 408 -0.32 -17.60 -2.75
C ARG A 408 -0.38 -16.73 -4.01
N HIS A 409 0.50 -15.73 -4.10
CA HIS A 409 0.62 -14.94 -5.32
C HIS A 409 1.16 -15.76 -6.50
N GLN A 410 2.15 -16.62 -6.29
CA GLN A 410 2.65 -17.50 -7.36
C GLN A 410 1.56 -18.49 -7.83
N THR A 411 0.79 -19.10 -6.92
CA THR A 411 -0.30 -20.02 -7.29
C THR A 411 -1.41 -19.33 -8.08
N LYS A 412 -1.77 -18.09 -7.74
CA LYS A 412 -2.67 -17.27 -8.55
C LYS A 412 -2.14 -17.07 -9.98
N ILE A 413 -0.86 -16.73 -10.12
CA ILE A 413 -0.21 -16.53 -11.43
C ILE A 413 -0.21 -17.84 -12.23
N MET A 414 0.20 -18.95 -11.61
CA MET A 414 0.20 -20.27 -12.26
C MET A 414 -1.20 -20.66 -12.75
N PHE A 415 -2.22 -20.48 -11.91
CA PHE A 415 -3.60 -20.78 -12.29
C PHE A 415 -4.07 -19.90 -13.46
N LYS A 416 -3.81 -18.58 -13.40
CA LYS A 416 -4.15 -17.67 -14.51
C LYS A 416 -3.45 -18.06 -15.82
N ASN A 417 -2.16 -18.40 -15.75
CA ASN A 417 -1.38 -18.79 -16.90
C ASN A 417 -1.87 -20.11 -17.49
N LEU A 418 -2.27 -21.06 -16.65
CA LEU A 418 -2.84 -22.34 -17.08
C LEU A 418 -4.12 -22.14 -17.90
N LEU A 419 -5.03 -21.25 -17.46
CA LEU A 419 -6.23 -20.92 -18.24
C LEU A 419 -5.86 -20.31 -19.60
N GLN A 420 -4.85 -19.44 -19.64
CA GLN A 420 -4.36 -18.83 -20.87
C GLN A 420 -3.69 -19.85 -21.81
N MET A 421 -2.89 -20.77 -21.27
CA MET A 421 -2.27 -21.86 -22.03
C MET A 421 -3.35 -22.68 -22.74
N HIS A 422 -4.38 -23.11 -22.01
CA HIS A 422 -5.46 -23.88 -22.59
C HIS A 422 -6.20 -23.11 -23.69
N ARG A 423 -6.49 -21.82 -23.48
CA ARG A 423 -7.15 -20.97 -24.48
C ARG A 423 -6.33 -20.86 -25.77
N LEU A 424 -5.01 -20.79 -25.68
CA LEU A 424 -4.13 -20.78 -26.85
C LEU A 424 -4.07 -22.14 -27.56
N THR A 425 -4.33 -23.25 -26.87
CA THR A 425 -4.35 -24.59 -27.49
C THR A 425 -5.65 -24.92 -28.25
N VAL A 426 -6.75 -24.21 -28.00
CA VAL A 426 -8.10 -24.56 -28.50
C VAL A 426 -8.56 -23.62 -29.64
N GLU A 427 -7.64 -23.01 -30.40
CA GLU A 427 -7.94 -22.02 -31.47
C GLU A 427 -9.33 -22.21 -32.17
N GLY A 428 -10.25 -21.26 -31.97
CA GLY A 428 -11.40 -21.06 -32.89
C GLY A 428 -12.82 -21.49 -32.46
N ALA A 429 -13.08 -21.87 -31.21
CA ALA A 429 -14.44 -22.25 -30.78
C ALA A 429 -15.19 -21.13 -30.03
N ASP A 430 -15.46 -20.00 -30.69
CA ASP A 430 -16.20 -18.84 -30.12
C ASP A 430 -17.69 -19.12 -29.79
N LEU A 431 -18.18 -20.37 -29.84
CA LEU A 431 -19.62 -20.67 -29.77
C LEU A 431 -20.02 -21.89 -28.93
N VAL A 432 -19.11 -22.61 -28.27
CA VAL A 432 -19.47 -23.74 -27.37
C VAL A 432 -18.70 -23.61 -26.07
N PRO A 433 -19.33 -23.78 -24.88
CA PRO A 433 -18.59 -23.79 -23.63
C PRO A 433 -17.60 -24.95 -23.66
N ASP A 434 -16.31 -24.62 -23.57
CA ASP A 434 -15.23 -25.59 -23.54
C ASP A 434 -15.45 -26.60 -22.40
N PRO A 435 -15.49 -27.92 -22.68
CA PRO A 435 -15.68 -28.95 -21.66
C PRO A 435 -14.72 -28.82 -20.48
N PHE A 436 -13.47 -28.43 -20.72
CA PHE A 436 -12.48 -28.25 -19.66
C PHE A 436 -12.87 -27.11 -18.72
N PHE A 437 -13.29 -25.95 -19.26
CA PHE A 437 -13.70 -24.82 -18.42
C PHE A 437 -14.99 -25.11 -17.65
N VAL A 438 -15.91 -25.89 -18.22
CA VAL A 438 -17.13 -26.35 -17.52
C VAL A 438 -16.76 -27.26 -16.35
N GLU A 439 -15.96 -28.31 -16.59
CA GLU A 439 -15.54 -29.25 -15.55
C GLU A 439 -14.70 -28.57 -14.45
N LEU A 440 -13.80 -27.66 -14.84
CA LEU A 440 -13.00 -26.87 -13.89
C LEU A 440 -13.88 -25.95 -13.04
N THR A 441 -14.89 -25.32 -13.65
CA THR A 441 -15.83 -24.46 -12.90
C THR A 441 -16.70 -25.29 -11.96
N GLU A 442 -17.25 -26.41 -12.42
CA GLU A 442 -18.04 -27.32 -11.57
C GLU A 442 -17.22 -27.90 -10.42
N SER A 443 -15.98 -28.30 -10.66
CA SER A 443 -15.10 -28.84 -9.61
C SER A 443 -14.80 -27.79 -8.54
N LEU A 444 -14.51 -26.54 -8.93
CA LEU A 444 -14.32 -25.45 -7.99
C LEU A 444 -15.60 -25.10 -7.24
N LEU A 445 -16.76 -25.08 -7.91
CA LEU A 445 -18.04 -24.78 -7.27
C LEU A 445 -18.46 -25.86 -6.27
N ARG A 446 -18.15 -27.14 -6.54
CA ARG A 446 -18.37 -28.28 -5.63
C ARG A 446 -17.60 -28.17 -4.30
N LEU A 447 -16.50 -27.41 -4.27
CA LEU A 447 -15.75 -27.18 -3.03
C LEU A 447 -16.52 -26.30 -2.04
N GLU A 448 -16.27 -26.46 -0.75
CA GLU A 448 -16.86 -25.60 0.28
C GLU A 448 -16.41 -24.14 0.12
N TRP A 449 -17.32 -23.20 0.39
CA TRP A 449 -17.04 -21.76 0.32
C TRP A 449 -16.06 -21.28 1.41
N HIS A 450 -15.77 -22.07 2.44
CA HIS A 450 -14.80 -21.70 3.48
C HIS A 450 -13.33 -21.77 3.01
N ILE A 451 -13.08 -22.32 1.82
CA ILE A 451 -11.74 -22.39 1.22
C ILE A 451 -11.44 -21.05 0.53
N LYS A 452 -10.51 -20.28 1.10
CA LYS A 452 -10.08 -18.95 0.63
C LYS A 452 -9.45 -19.00 -0.76
N GLY A 453 -8.70 -20.07 -1.04
CA GLY A 453 -8.08 -20.28 -2.36
C GLY A 453 -9.09 -20.32 -3.51
N LYS A 454 -10.29 -20.87 -3.27
CA LYS A 454 -11.40 -20.98 -4.23
C LYS A 454 -11.76 -19.63 -4.85
N TYR A 455 -11.87 -18.58 -4.04
CA TYR A 455 -12.25 -17.23 -4.49
C TYR A 455 -11.24 -16.66 -5.50
N THR A 456 -9.95 -16.93 -5.29
CA THR A 456 -8.89 -16.45 -6.18
C THR A 456 -8.96 -17.17 -7.53
N CYS A 457 -9.15 -18.49 -7.54
CA CYS A 457 -9.31 -19.27 -8.77
C CYS A 457 -10.57 -18.89 -9.53
N LEU A 458 -11.72 -18.74 -8.85
CA LEU A 458 -12.96 -18.27 -9.48
C LEU A 458 -12.78 -16.86 -10.07
N GLY A 459 -12.08 -15.96 -9.38
CA GLY A 459 -11.77 -14.63 -9.92
C GLY A 459 -10.95 -14.70 -11.21
N CYS A 460 -9.95 -15.59 -11.28
CA CYS A 460 -9.18 -15.83 -12.50
C CYS A 460 -10.02 -16.44 -13.63
N LEU A 461 -10.97 -17.33 -13.32
CA LEU A 461 -11.91 -17.85 -14.31
C LEU A 461 -12.83 -16.76 -14.86
N VAL A 462 -13.39 -15.90 -14.00
CA VAL A 462 -14.20 -14.76 -14.42
C VAL A 462 -13.43 -13.85 -15.38
N GLU A 463 -12.15 -13.57 -15.10
CA GLU A 463 -11.29 -12.78 -15.99
C GLU A 463 -11.02 -13.48 -17.34
N CYS A 464 -11.06 -14.81 -17.39
CA CYS A 464 -10.67 -15.60 -18.55
C CYS A 464 -11.84 -15.92 -19.50
N ILE A 465 -12.93 -16.48 -18.97
CA ILE A 465 -14.10 -16.93 -19.74
C ILE A 465 -15.31 -15.98 -19.61
N GLY A 466 -15.27 -15.04 -18.66
CA GLY A 466 -16.41 -14.17 -18.35
C GLY A 466 -17.40 -14.83 -17.39
N VAL A 467 -18.16 -13.98 -16.69
CA VAL A 467 -19.07 -14.41 -15.61
C VAL A 467 -20.32 -15.12 -16.10
N GLU A 468 -20.76 -14.89 -17.34
CA GLU A 468 -21.99 -15.51 -17.90
C GLU A 468 -21.87 -17.04 -17.95
N HIS A 469 -20.70 -17.56 -18.33
CA HIS A 469 -20.44 -19.01 -18.35
C HIS A 469 -20.52 -19.64 -16.95
N ILE A 470 -20.07 -18.91 -15.93
CA ILE A 470 -20.12 -19.37 -14.54
C ILE A 470 -21.56 -19.33 -14.01
N LEU A 471 -22.30 -18.25 -14.30
CA LEU A 471 -23.71 -18.11 -13.93
C LEU A 471 -24.64 -19.08 -14.70
N ALA A 472 -24.23 -19.54 -15.88
CA ALA A 472 -24.96 -20.57 -16.63
C ALA A 472 -24.94 -21.93 -15.92
N ILE A 473 -23.87 -22.23 -15.17
CA ILE A 473 -23.76 -23.46 -14.37
C ILE A 473 -24.61 -23.33 -13.09
N ASP A 474 -24.45 -22.23 -12.35
CA ASP A 474 -25.25 -21.97 -11.15
C ASP A 474 -25.54 -20.45 -10.99
N LYS A 475 -26.82 -20.08 -11.11
CA LYS A 475 -27.27 -18.69 -10.96
C LYS A 475 -27.30 -18.21 -9.51
N THR A 476 -27.24 -19.12 -8.54
CA THR A 476 -27.34 -18.83 -7.12
C THR A 476 -26.00 -18.54 -6.45
N ILE A 477 -24.90 -18.56 -7.22
CA ILE A 477 -23.55 -18.23 -6.72
C ILE A 477 -23.49 -16.89 -5.97
N PRO A 478 -24.08 -15.78 -6.47
CA PRO A 478 -24.06 -14.51 -5.74
C PRO A 478 -24.71 -14.60 -4.35
N SER A 479 -25.86 -15.27 -4.24
CA SER A 479 -26.52 -15.51 -2.95
C SER A 479 -25.68 -16.38 -2.03
N GLN A 480 -25.09 -17.47 -2.52
CA GLN A 480 -24.25 -18.36 -1.72
C GLN A 480 -23.01 -17.65 -1.17
N ILE A 481 -22.36 -16.80 -1.97
CA ILE A 481 -21.19 -16.03 -1.51
C ILE A 481 -21.60 -15.03 -0.43
N LEU A 482 -22.72 -14.32 -0.63
CA LEU A 482 -23.21 -13.36 0.34
C LEU A 482 -23.69 -14.03 1.65
N GLU A 483 -24.18 -15.28 1.60
CA GLU A 483 -24.52 -16.09 2.77
C GLU A 483 -23.30 -16.34 3.68
N VAL A 484 -22.14 -16.58 3.07
CA VAL A 484 -20.89 -16.90 3.78
C VAL A 484 -20.22 -15.64 4.36
N MET A 485 -20.62 -14.44 3.93
CA MET A 485 -20.11 -13.17 4.47
C MET A 485 -20.49 -12.90 5.94
N GLY A 486 -21.12 -13.84 6.65
CA GLY A 486 -21.22 -13.83 8.11
C GLY A 486 -19.88 -14.09 8.81
N ASP A 487 -18.92 -14.76 8.16
CA ASP A 487 -17.58 -15.01 8.69
C ASP A 487 -16.61 -13.89 8.29
N GLN A 488 -16.13 -13.13 9.27
CA GLN A 488 -15.19 -12.02 9.08
C GLN A 488 -13.94 -12.39 8.27
N SER A 489 -13.47 -13.64 8.40
CA SER A 489 -12.25 -14.10 7.73
C SER A 489 -12.41 -14.29 6.22
N LEU A 490 -13.64 -14.44 5.73
CA LEU A 490 -14.00 -14.67 4.33
C LEU A 490 -14.48 -13.39 3.63
N VAL A 491 -14.94 -12.39 4.39
CA VAL A 491 -15.49 -11.12 3.87
C VAL A 491 -14.62 -10.44 2.80
N PRO A 492 -13.28 -10.29 2.96
CA PRO A 492 -12.46 -9.67 1.92
C PRO A 492 -12.46 -10.47 0.61
N TYR A 493 -12.31 -11.79 0.70
CA TYR A 493 -12.26 -12.69 -0.46
C TYR A 493 -13.60 -12.76 -1.21
N ALA A 494 -14.70 -12.86 -0.45
CA ALA A 494 -16.05 -12.84 -0.97
C ALA A 494 -16.39 -11.50 -1.66
N SER A 495 -16.05 -10.39 -1.02
CA SER A 495 -16.26 -9.04 -1.57
C SER A 495 -15.46 -8.81 -2.85
N ASP A 496 -14.19 -9.24 -2.89
CA ASP A 496 -13.34 -9.10 -4.07
C ASP A 496 -13.82 -9.97 -5.25
N LEU A 497 -14.25 -11.21 -4.99
CA LEU A 497 -14.82 -12.06 -6.05
C LEU A 497 -16.12 -11.48 -6.61
N LEU A 498 -17.07 -11.10 -5.73
CA LEU A 498 -18.33 -10.51 -6.16
C LEU A 498 -18.08 -9.23 -6.97
N GLU A 499 -17.10 -8.41 -6.58
CA GLU A 499 -16.69 -7.23 -7.32
C GLU A 499 -16.19 -7.57 -8.73
N THR A 500 -15.28 -8.53 -8.87
CA THR A 500 -14.81 -8.97 -10.18
C THR A 500 -15.96 -9.50 -11.04
N MET A 501 -16.87 -10.27 -10.45
CA MET A 501 -18.02 -10.85 -11.15
C MET A 501 -19.02 -9.79 -11.63
N PHE A 502 -19.50 -8.89 -10.76
CA PHE A 502 -20.50 -7.90 -11.18
C PHE A 502 -19.94 -6.86 -12.16
N ARG A 503 -18.63 -6.56 -12.07
CA ARG A 503 -17.94 -5.66 -13.00
C ARG A 503 -17.89 -6.29 -14.39
N ASN A 504 -17.46 -7.54 -14.47
CA ASN A 504 -17.43 -8.30 -15.72
C ASN A 504 -18.84 -8.47 -16.30
N HIS A 505 -19.85 -8.79 -15.47
CA HIS A 505 -21.24 -8.97 -15.92
C HIS A 505 -21.79 -7.70 -16.56
N LYS A 506 -21.60 -6.55 -15.91
CA LYS A 506 -22.07 -5.25 -16.43
C LYS A 506 -21.39 -4.91 -17.76
N SER A 507 -20.08 -5.15 -17.90
CA SER A 507 -19.38 -4.87 -19.17
C SER A 507 -19.87 -5.76 -20.32
N HIS A 508 -20.14 -7.04 -20.05
CA HIS A 508 -20.67 -7.96 -21.06
C HIS A 508 -22.11 -7.61 -21.47
N LEU A 509 -23.02 -7.42 -20.51
CA LEU A 509 -24.41 -7.08 -20.80
C LEU A 509 -24.57 -5.76 -21.57
N LYS A 510 -23.73 -4.75 -21.27
CA LYS A 510 -23.68 -3.48 -22.02
C LYS A 510 -23.21 -3.66 -23.46
N SER A 511 -22.38 -4.66 -23.74
CA SER A 511 -21.87 -4.93 -25.08
C SER A 511 -22.87 -5.72 -25.94
N GLN A 512 -23.70 -6.58 -25.33
CA GLN A 512 -24.65 -7.43 -26.04
C GLN A 512 -26.01 -6.75 -26.28
N THR A 513 -26.44 -5.84 -25.39
CA THR A 513 -27.82 -5.29 -25.41
C THR A 513 -27.80 -3.78 -25.64
N ALA A 514 -28.39 -3.33 -26.75
CA ALA A 514 -28.49 -1.90 -27.08
C ALA A 514 -29.58 -1.15 -26.28
N GLU A 515 -30.51 -1.89 -25.65
CA GLU A 515 -31.65 -1.34 -24.90
C GLU A 515 -31.45 -1.45 -23.38
N SER A 516 -32.15 -0.60 -22.62
CA SER A 516 -32.02 -0.43 -21.16
C SER A 516 -32.41 -1.66 -20.31
N SER A 517 -32.82 -2.79 -20.89
CA SER A 517 -33.24 -4.00 -20.18
C SER A 517 -32.09 -4.77 -19.51
N TRP A 518 -30.83 -4.49 -19.87
CA TRP A 518 -29.67 -5.12 -19.25
C TRP A 518 -29.59 -4.85 -17.75
N ILE A 519 -30.09 -3.69 -17.30
CA ILE A 519 -29.97 -3.28 -15.91
C ILE A 519 -30.87 -4.11 -14.99
N ASP A 520 -32.05 -4.51 -15.48
CA ASP A 520 -32.99 -5.33 -14.73
C ASP A 520 -32.39 -6.73 -14.47
N GLN A 521 -31.78 -7.35 -15.48
CA GLN A 521 -31.09 -8.64 -15.32
C GLN A 521 -29.91 -8.55 -14.34
N TRP A 522 -29.16 -7.45 -14.41
CA TRP A 522 -28.05 -7.19 -13.50
C TRP A 522 -28.56 -6.96 -12.07
N HIS A 523 -29.68 -6.25 -11.89
CA HIS A 523 -30.34 -6.05 -10.59
C HIS A 523 -30.85 -7.35 -9.99
N GLU A 524 -31.52 -8.20 -10.77
CA GLU A 524 -31.98 -9.51 -10.29
C GLU A 524 -30.82 -10.39 -9.84
N THR A 525 -29.67 -10.33 -10.50
CA THR A 525 -28.51 -11.17 -10.18
C THR A 525 -27.73 -10.68 -8.95
N TRP A 526 -27.50 -9.37 -8.82
CA TRP A 526 -26.56 -8.80 -7.84
C TRP A 526 -27.23 -7.98 -6.74
N VAL A 527 -28.34 -7.31 -7.04
CA VAL A 527 -29.02 -6.41 -6.10
C VAL A 527 -30.12 -7.13 -5.33
N SER A 528 -30.89 -8.01 -5.96
CA SER A 528 -31.96 -8.76 -5.28
C SER A 528 -31.45 -9.64 -4.12
N PRO A 529 -30.37 -10.46 -4.29
CA PRO A 529 -29.79 -11.22 -3.18
C PRO A 529 -29.24 -10.33 -2.05
N LEU A 530 -28.66 -9.19 -2.42
CA LEU A 530 -28.19 -8.18 -1.47
C LEU A 530 -29.34 -7.63 -0.63
N LEU A 531 -30.44 -7.21 -1.27
CA LEU A 531 -31.62 -6.68 -0.57
C LEU A 531 -32.25 -7.71 0.36
N PHE A 532 -32.29 -8.97 -0.07
CA PHE A 532 -32.76 -10.08 0.77
C PHE A 532 -31.93 -10.18 2.07
N ILE A 533 -30.61 -10.20 1.96
CA ILE A 533 -29.71 -10.30 3.12
C ILE A 533 -29.78 -9.05 4.01
N LEU A 534 -29.88 -7.84 3.41
CA LEU A 534 -30.04 -6.61 4.18
C LEU A 534 -31.36 -6.58 4.97
N CYS A 535 -32.41 -7.25 4.50
CA CYS A 535 -33.69 -7.35 5.20
C CYS A 535 -33.69 -8.49 6.23
N GLU A 536 -33.31 -9.70 5.81
CA GLU A 536 -33.57 -10.95 6.56
C GLU A 536 -32.31 -11.59 7.17
N GLY A 537 -31.11 -11.21 6.72
CA GLY A 537 -29.85 -11.81 7.18
C GLY A 537 -29.49 -11.58 8.66
N ASN A 538 -28.42 -12.25 9.10
CA ASN A 538 -27.89 -12.12 10.46
C ASN A 538 -27.23 -10.75 10.70
N LEU A 539 -27.06 -10.35 11.97
CA LEU A 539 -26.51 -9.03 12.31
C LEU A 539 -25.09 -8.80 11.78
N ASP A 540 -24.22 -9.79 11.89
CA ASP A 540 -22.82 -9.70 11.43
C ASP A 540 -22.77 -9.64 9.90
N GLN A 541 -23.45 -10.57 9.24
CA GLN A 541 -23.60 -10.62 7.79
C GLN A 541 -24.11 -9.29 7.22
N LYS A 542 -25.18 -8.71 7.81
CA LYS A 542 -25.70 -7.39 7.42
C LYS A 542 -24.63 -6.31 7.52
N SER A 543 -23.91 -6.28 8.64
CA SER A 543 -22.89 -5.24 8.89
C SER A 543 -21.72 -5.38 7.90
N TYR A 544 -21.21 -6.59 7.67
CA TYR A 544 -20.13 -6.82 6.72
C TYR A 544 -20.54 -6.55 5.26
N VAL A 545 -21.76 -6.90 4.86
CA VAL A 545 -22.27 -6.60 3.52
C VAL A 545 -22.41 -5.09 3.32
N ILE A 546 -22.90 -4.36 4.32
CA ILE A 546 -22.99 -2.87 4.30
C ILE A 546 -21.60 -2.23 4.21
N ASP A 547 -20.61 -2.77 4.92
CA ASP A 547 -19.27 -2.16 5.00
C ASP A 547 -18.37 -2.52 3.80
N TYR A 548 -18.48 -3.74 3.24
CA TYR A 548 -17.52 -4.25 2.25
C TYR A 548 -18.10 -4.43 0.84
N TYR A 549 -19.40 -4.73 0.68
CA TYR A 549 -19.97 -5.03 -0.63
C TYR A 549 -20.80 -3.88 -1.20
N LEU A 550 -21.72 -3.34 -0.40
CA LEU A 550 -22.60 -2.24 -0.78
C LEU A 550 -21.87 -0.99 -1.32
N PRO A 551 -20.73 -0.54 -0.73
CA PRO A 551 -19.99 0.60 -1.26
C PRO A 551 -19.42 0.32 -2.65
N LYS A 552 -18.86 -0.88 -2.86
CA LYS A 552 -18.29 -1.29 -4.14
C LYS A 552 -19.38 -1.35 -5.22
N LEU A 553 -20.55 -1.90 -4.90
CA LEU A 553 -21.69 -1.98 -5.81
C LEU A 553 -22.18 -0.59 -6.24
N LEU A 554 -22.41 0.31 -5.27
CA LEU A 554 -22.89 1.66 -5.56
C LEU A 554 -21.84 2.52 -6.28
N SER A 555 -20.55 2.32 -5.99
CA SER A 555 -19.47 3.01 -6.69
C SER A 555 -19.44 2.69 -8.19
N TYR A 556 -19.84 1.47 -8.55
CA TYR A 556 -19.80 0.99 -9.93
C TYR A 556 -21.15 1.11 -10.66
N SER A 557 -22.26 1.15 -9.92
CA SER A 557 -23.62 1.33 -10.46
C SER A 557 -24.49 2.22 -9.57
N PRO A 558 -24.28 3.56 -9.59
CA PRO A 558 -25.08 4.49 -8.78
C PRO A 558 -26.56 4.49 -9.15
N GLU A 559 -26.91 4.15 -10.39
CA GLU A 559 -28.30 4.09 -10.89
C GLU A 559 -29.14 3.03 -10.14
N SER A 560 -28.48 2.01 -9.57
CA SER A 560 -29.13 0.94 -8.82
C SER A 560 -29.75 1.43 -7.51
N LEU A 561 -29.33 2.58 -6.99
CA LEU A 561 -29.87 3.13 -5.76
C LEU A 561 -31.38 3.39 -5.86
N GLN A 562 -31.87 3.91 -6.99
CA GLN A 562 -33.30 4.18 -7.17
C GLN A 562 -34.12 2.88 -7.17
N TYR A 563 -33.60 1.83 -7.82
CA TYR A 563 -34.21 0.50 -7.83
C TYR A 563 -34.26 -0.09 -6.41
N MET A 564 -33.15 -0.01 -5.66
CA MET A 564 -33.08 -0.46 -4.26
C MET A 564 -34.09 0.27 -3.38
N VAL A 565 -34.17 1.61 -3.49
CA VAL A 565 -35.13 2.43 -2.74
C VAL A 565 -36.56 2.02 -3.06
N LYS A 566 -36.91 1.85 -4.34
CA LYS A 566 -38.26 1.44 -4.76
C LYS A 566 -38.68 0.09 -4.18
N ILE A 567 -37.80 -0.92 -4.23
CA ILE A 567 -38.11 -2.25 -3.68
C ILE A 567 -38.23 -2.20 -2.16
N LEU A 568 -37.31 -1.53 -1.48
CA LEU A 568 -37.34 -1.43 -0.03
C LEU A 568 -38.58 -0.67 0.45
N GLN A 569 -38.97 0.42 -0.21
CA GLN A 569 -40.22 1.13 0.10
C GLN A 569 -41.45 0.25 -0.07
N ALA A 570 -41.57 -0.45 -1.21
CA ALA A 570 -42.67 -1.39 -1.44
C ALA A 570 -42.74 -2.49 -0.36
N SER A 571 -41.59 -2.99 0.09
CA SER A 571 -41.53 -4.01 1.16
C SER A 571 -41.93 -3.46 2.53
N ILE A 572 -41.68 -2.17 2.81
CA ILE A 572 -42.14 -1.51 4.04
C ILE A 572 -43.66 -1.31 3.99
N ASP A 573 -44.18 -0.85 2.86
CA ASP A 573 -45.62 -0.61 2.66
C ASP A 573 -46.43 -1.91 2.77
N ALA A 574 -45.94 -3.00 2.18
CA ALA A 574 -46.56 -4.31 2.24
C ALA A 574 -46.71 -4.86 3.67
N LYS A 575 -45.70 -4.66 4.52
CA LYS A 575 -45.75 -5.08 5.94
C LYS A 575 -46.68 -4.20 6.78
N THR A 576 -46.74 -2.91 6.48
CA THR A 576 -47.64 -1.96 7.18
C THR A 576 -49.12 -2.26 6.91
N GLY A 577 -49.44 -2.84 5.74
CA GLY A 577 -50.82 -3.25 5.38
C GLY A 577 -51.31 -4.54 6.05
N GLN A 578 -50.43 -5.40 6.55
CA GLN A 578 -50.79 -6.69 7.20
C GLN A 578 -50.95 -6.59 8.72
N GLU A 579 -50.51 -5.49 9.36
CA GLU A 579 -50.57 -5.31 10.83
C GLU A 579 -51.99 -5.06 11.40
N GLN A 580 -53.03 -4.90 10.58
CA GLN A 580 -54.41 -4.76 11.07
C GLN A 580 -55.11 -6.08 11.42
N SER A 581 -54.47 -7.24 11.18
CA SER A 581 -55.03 -8.55 11.54
C SER A 581 -54.02 -9.39 12.35
N PHE A 582 -54.15 -9.30 13.68
CA PHE A 582 -53.50 -10.10 14.72
C PHE A 582 -51.96 -9.94 14.89
N PRO A 583 -51.47 -9.74 16.14
CA PRO A 583 -50.04 -9.72 16.41
C PRO A 583 -49.51 -11.16 16.39
N SER A 584 -49.18 -11.69 15.21
CA SER A 584 -48.46 -12.95 15.12
C SER A 584 -47.00 -12.74 15.53
N LEU A 585 -46.61 -13.49 16.55
CA LEU A 585 -45.29 -13.62 17.15
C LEU A 585 -44.19 -13.90 16.09
N GLY A 586 -43.68 -12.85 15.43
CA GLY A 586 -42.65 -12.92 14.40
C GLY A 586 -41.50 -11.95 14.68
N SER A 587 -40.50 -12.42 15.44
CA SER A 587 -39.17 -11.84 15.66
C SER A 587 -39.02 -10.30 15.61
N CYS A 588 -39.22 -9.64 16.75
CA CYS A 588 -38.92 -8.22 16.98
C CYS A 588 -37.43 -7.84 16.88
N ASN A 589 -36.57 -8.70 16.34
CA ASN A 589 -35.10 -8.57 16.34
C ASN A 589 -34.48 -8.19 14.99
N SER A 590 -35.26 -8.07 13.91
CA SER A 590 -34.70 -7.72 12.59
C SER A 590 -34.71 -6.20 12.36
N ARG A 591 -33.60 -5.66 11.82
CA ARG A 591 -33.52 -4.25 11.35
C ARG A 591 -34.57 -3.93 10.27
N GLY A 592 -35.09 -4.96 9.59
CA GLY A 592 -36.15 -4.87 8.60
C GLY A 592 -35.76 -4.07 7.35
N ALA A 593 -36.73 -3.91 6.46
CA ALA A 593 -36.55 -3.15 5.22
C ALA A 593 -36.26 -1.65 5.46
N LEU A 594 -36.80 -1.07 6.54
CA LEU A 594 -36.48 0.30 6.92
C LEU A 594 -35.00 0.45 7.31
N GLY A 595 -34.45 -0.49 8.09
CA GLY A 595 -33.02 -0.50 8.41
C GLY A 595 -32.14 -0.66 7.18
N ALA A 596 -32.50 -1.56 6.26
CA ALA A 596 -31.81 -1.72 4.99
C ALA A 596 -31.82 -0.43 4.16
N LEU A 597 -32.98 0.25 4.08
CA LEU A 597 -33.14 1.50 3.36
C LEU A 597 -32.21 2.60 3.93
N MET A 598 -32.20 2.77 5.24
CA MET A 598 -31.37 3.79 5.89
C MET A 598 -29.87 3.51 5.72
N ALA A 599 -29.46 2.23 5.80
CA ALA A 599 -28.08 1.84 5.53
C ALA A 599 -27.68 2.12 4.06
N CYS A 600 -28.54 1.78 3.09
CA CYS A 600 -28.28 2.04 1.67
C CYS A 600 -28.10 3.54 1.38
N LEU A 601 -29.00 4.36 1.91
CA LEU A 601 -28.94 5.81 1.74
C LEU A 601 -27.70 6.40 2.42
N ARG A 602 -27.39 5.95 3.64
CA ARG A 602 -26.20 6.41 4.38
C ARG A 602 -24.93 6.15 3.60
N ILE A 603 -24.74 4.91 3.11
CA ILE A 603 -23.56 4.54 2.32
C ILE A 603 -23.51 5.30 1.01
N ALA A 604 -24.64 5.44 0.31
CA ALA A 604 -24.71 6.21 -0.93
C ALA A 604 -24.28 7.67 -0.71
N ARG A 605 -24.71 8.30 0.38
CA ARG A 605 -24.32 9.67 0.73
C ARG A 605 -22.85 9.78 1.12
N ALA A 606 -22.35 8.87 1.96
CA ALA A 606 -20.96 8.87 2.40
C ALA A 606 -19.98 8.76 1.21
N HIS A 607 -20.36 8.05 0.15
CA HIS A 607 -19.56 7.89 -1.07
C HIS A 607 -19.86 8.94 -2.16
N GLY A 608 -20.78 9.88 -1.90
CA GLY A 608 -21.06 11.01 -2.79
C GLY A 608 -22.00 10.71 -3.95
N HIS A 609 -22.77 9.62 -3.89
CA HIS A 609 -23.82 9.29 -4.85
C HIS A 609 -25.12 10.06 -4.57
N LEU A 610 -25.26 10.67 -3.39
CA LEU A 610 -26.35 11.57 -3.01
C LEU A 610 -25.80 12.95 -2.66
N GLN A 611 -26.51 14.00 -3.09
CA GLN A 611 -26.25 15.39 -2.73
C GLN A 611 -27.46 15.98 -1.99
N SER A 612 -27.17 16.82 -0.99
CA SER A 612 -28.14 17.63 -0.23
C SER A 612 -28.71 18.76 -1.09
N ALA A 613 -29.54 18.41 -2.07
CA ALA A 613 -30.44 19.36 -2.72
C ALA A 613 -31.87 19.06 -2.25
N ALA A 614 -32.70 20.09 -2.10
CA ALA A 614 -34.08 19.98 -1.62
C ALA A 614 -34.88 18.95 -2.46
N ASP A 615 -34.69 18.97 -3.79
CA ASP A 615 -35.36 18.07 -4.74
C ASP A 615 -34.89 16.60 -4.61
N THR A 616 -33.73 16.34 -4.00
CA THR A 616 -33.17 14.99 -3.88
C THR A 616 -33.93 14.14 -2.85
N TRP A 617 -34.36 14.75 -1.73
CA TRP A 617 -35.05 14.03 -0.66
C TRP A 617 -36.49 13.69 -1.02
N GLU A 618 -37.22 14.62 -1.64
CA GLU A 618 -38.62 14.43 -2.04
C GLU A 618 -38.80 13.26 -3.01
N ASN A 619 -37.80 13.02 -3.87
CA ASN A 619 -37.82 11.94 -4.85
C ASN A 619 -37.36 10.58 -4.30
N LEU A 620 -36.67 10.54 -3.16
CA LEU A 620 -36.08 9.31 -2.62
C LEU A 620 -36.81 8.80 -1.40
N VAL A 621 -37.16 9.63 -0.42
CA VAL A 621 -37.79 9.18 0.84
C VAL A 621 -38.67 10.29 1.44
N SER A 622 -39.91 9.94 1.81
CA SER A 622 -40.81 10.87 2.50
C SER A 622 -40.32 11.24 3.92
N ASP A 623 -40.64 12.45 4.39
CA ASP A 623 -40.39 12.94 5.75
C ASP A 623 -40.80 11.92 6.85
N ALA A 624 -41.98 11.30 6.70
CA ALA A 624 -42.49 10.31 7.64
C ALA A 624 -41.55 9.11 7.82
N ARG A 625 -40.92 8.65 6.72
CA ARG A 625 -40.03 7.47 6.73
C ARG A 625 -38.68 7.79 7.38
N ILE A 626 -38.13 8.99 7.17
CA ILE A 626 -36.93 9.44 7.88
C ILE A 626 -37.21 9.54 9.37
N LYS A 627 -38.32 10.19 9.77
CA LYS A 627 -38.72 10.28 11.18
C LYS A 627 -38.89 8.90 11.82
N GLN A 628 -39.53 7.94 11.13
CA GLN A 628 -39.63 6.54 11.60
C GLN A 628 -38.25 5.92 11.86
N GLY A 629 -37.27 6.14 10.97
CA GLY A 629 -35.90 5.67 11.17
C GLY A 629 -35.22 6.28 12.40
N LEU A 630 -35.42 7.58 12.65
CA LEU A 630 -34.82 8.32 13.77
C LEU A 630 -35.34 7.90 15.15
N ILE A 631 -36.56 7.36 15.24
CA ILE A 631 -37.17 6.86 16.49
C ILE A 631 -37.38 5.34 16.49
N HIS A 632 -36.70 4.62 15.59
CA HIS A 632 -36.85 3.18 15.46
C HIS A 632 -36.41 2.41 16.73
N GLN A 633 -37.08 1.31 17.06
CA GLN A 633 -36.77 0.49 18.24
C GLN A 633 -35.30 0.04 18.25
N HIS A 634 -34.81 -0.46 17.11
CA HIS A 634 -33.43 -0.91 16.95
C HIS A 634 -32.45 0.27 16.86
N CYS A 635 -31.47 0.35 17.77
CA CYS A 635 -30.50 1.44 17.85
C CYS A 635 -29.68 1.62 16.56
N GLN A 636 -29.23 0.54 15.92
CA GLN A 636 -28.47 0.66 14.67
C GLN A 636 -29.24 1.37 13.55
N VAL A 637 -30.56 1.15 13.42
CA VAL A 637 -31.38 1.86 12.42
C VAL A 637 -31.41 3.36 12.70
N ARG A 638 -31.51 3.74 13.98
CA ARG A 638 -31.40 5.14 14.41
C ARG A 638 -30.03 5.73 14.12
N ILE A 639 -28.96 4.97 14.34
CA ILE A 639 -27.59 5.38 14.03
C ILE A 639 -27.37 5.52 12.52
N ASP A 640 -27.89 4.60 11.72
CA ASP A 640 -27.77 4.68 10.26
C ASP A 640 -28.57 5.86 9.70
N THR A 641 -29.74 6.14 10.28
CA THR A 641 -30.55 7.31 9.90
C THR A 641 -29.88 8.61 10.33
N LEU A 642 -29.31 8.68 11.55
CA LEU A 642 -28.51 9.83 11.97
C LEU A 642 -27.26 9.99 11.10
N GLY A 643 -26.59 8.88 10.78
CA GLY A 643 -25.41 8.84 9.93
C GLY A 643 -25.71 9.34 8.52
N LEU A 644 -26.86 8.97 7.97
CA LEU A 644 -27.37 9.51 6.71
C LEU A 644 -27.47 11.05 6.76
N LEU A 645 -27.84 11.66 7.88
CA LEU A 645 -27.96 13.12 8.00
C LEU A 645 -26.62 13.81 8.24
N CYS A 646 -25.73 13.19 9.02
CA CYS A 646 -24.48 13.78 9.48
C CYS A 646 -23.28 13.55 8.55
N GLU A 647 -23.21 12.40 7.87
CA GLU A 647 -22.08 12.03 7.01
C GLU A 647 -22.27 12.58 5.60
N SER A 648 -21.17 13.03 4.98
CA SER A 648 -21.15 13.49 3.59
C SER A 648 -19.77 13.23 3.00
N ASN A 649 -19.71 13.00 1.70
CA ASN A 649 -18.46 12.90 0.96
C ASN A 649 -17.69 14.24 0.93
N ARG A 650 -18.39 15.38 1.06
CA ARG A 650 -17.78 16.70 1.10
C ARG A 650 -18.08 17.38 2.43
N SER A 651 -17.03 17.69 3.18
CA SER A 651 -17.13 18.42 4.45
C SER A 651 -17.63 19.87 4.29
N THR A 652 -17.63 20.40 3.06
CA THR A 652 -18.17 21.72 2.71
C THR A 652 -19.60 21.70 2.16
N GLU A 653 -20.27 20.53 2.13
CA GLU A 653 -21.66 20.42 1.70
C GLU A 653 -22.61 21.21 2.62
N ILE A 654 -23.57 21.94 2.03
CA ILE A 654 -24.54 22.74 2.77
C ILE A 654 -25.57 21.82 3.44
N VAL A 655 -25.87 22.08 4.71
CA VAL A 655 -26.93 21.42 5.45
C VAL A 655 -28.26 22.09 5.12
N SER A 656 -29.22 21.31 4.62
CA SER A 656 -30.56 21.77 4.25
C SER A 656 -31.44 22.01 5.48
N MET A 657 -32.55 22.73 5.29
CA MET A 657 -33.48 23.04 6.39
C MET A 657 -34.20 21.79 6.89
N GLU A 658 -34.53 20.87 5.99
CA GLU A 658 -35.18 19.59 6.29
C GLU A 658 -34.28 18.74 7.20
N GLU A 659 -32.99 18.65 6.88
CA GLU A 659 -32.01 17.95 7.71
C GLU A 659 -31.87 18.56 9.10
N MET A 660 -31.85 19.89 9.20
CA MET A 660 -31.82 20.58 10.49
C MET A 660 -33.03 20.22 11.35
N GLN A 661 -34.23 20.20 10.76
CA GLN A 661 -35.46 19.81 11.45
C GLN A 661 -35.43 18.33 11.89
N TRP A 662 -34.91 17.43 11.05
CA TRP A 662 -34.75 16.02 11.39
C TRP A 662 -33.72 15.79 12.51
N ILE A 663 -32.62 16.54 12.53
CA ILE A 663 -31.65 16.48 13.63
C ILE A 663 -32.27 16.97 14.95
N GLN A 664 -33.06 18.05 14.92
CA GLN A 664 -33.79 18.51 16.11
C GLN A 664 -34.76 17.43 16.61
N PHE A 665 -35.55 16.84 15.70
CA PHE A 665 -36.43 15.73 16.01
C PHE A 665 -35.67 14.56 16.64
N PHE A 666 -34.51 14.18 16.08
CA PHE A 666 -33.69 13.10 16.63
C PHE A 666 -33.24 13.38 18.07
N ILE A 667 -32.74 14.58 18.36
CA ILE A 667 -32.24 14.95 19.68
C ILE A 667 -33.35 14.87 20.73
N THR A 668 -34.58 15.29 20.40
CA THR A 668 -35.73 15.22 21.32
C THR A 668 -35.96 13.81 21.88
N TYR A 669 -35.72 12.75 21.09
CA TYR A 669 -36.09 11.38 21.47
C TYR A 669 -34.91 10.45 21.83
N ASN A 670 -33.65 10.83 21.55
CA ASN A 670 -32.53 9.87 21.58
C ASN A 670 -31.43 10.13 22.61
N LEU A 671 -31.48 11.24 23.36
CA LEU A 671 -30.46 11.55 24.38
C LEU A 671 -30.43 10.54 25.54
N ASN A 672 -31.51 9.82 25.80
CA ASN A 672 -31.64 8.88 26.91
C ASN A 672 -31.16 7.44 26.59
N SER A 673 -30.34 7.26 25.55
CA SER A 673 -29.86 5.94 25.15
C SER A 673 -29.02 5.25 26.25
N GLN A 674 -29.43 4.04 26.65
CA GLN A 674 -28.79 3.30 27.74
C GLN A 674 -27.45 2.66 27.35
N SER A 675 -27.24 2.36 26.06
CA SER A 675 -25.99 1.74 25.58
C SER A 675 -24.86 2.78 25.46
N PRO A 676 -23.71 2.59 26.15
CA PRO A 676 -22.56 3.49 26.04
C PRO A 676 -22.03 3.59 24.61
N GLY A 677 -21.94 2.47 23.89
CA GLY A 677 -21.46 2.47 22.50
C GLY A 677 -22.37 3.26 21.55
N VAL A 678 -23.69 3.16 21.73
CA VAL A 678 -24.67 3.95 20.95
C VAL A 678 -24.54 5.44 21.28
N ARG A 679 -24.37 5.81 22.56
CA ARG A 679 -24.14 7.22 22.94
C ARG A 679 -22.89 7.78 22.25
N GLN A 680 -21.79 7.03 22.28
CA GLN A 680 -20.54 7.44 21.63
C GLN A 680 -20.71 7.62 20.12
N GLN A 681 -21.43 6.71 19.45
CA GLN A 681 -21.71 6.84 18.02
C GLN A 681 -22.54 8.10 17.71
N ILE A 682 -23.61 8.35 18.47
CA ILE A 682 -24.44 9.58 18.34
C ILE A 682 -23.57 10.83 18.46
N CYS A 683 -22.75 10.92 19.52
CA CYS A 683 -21.88 12.07 19.74
C CYS A 683 -20.88 12.24 18.59
N SER A 684 -20.31 11.13 18.07
CA SER A 684 -19.35 11.19 16.95
C SER A 684 -19.99 11.69 15.65
N LEU A 685 -21.22 11.27 15.35
CA LEU A 685 -21.96 11.67 14.16
C LEU A 685 -22.38 13.15 14.25
N LEU A 686 -22.90 13.59 15.40
CA LEU A 686 -23.22 15.00 15.61
C LEU A 686 -21.97 15.89 15.54
N LYS A 687 -20.83 15.43 16.06
CA LYS A 687 -19.55 16.15 15.90
C LYS A 687 -19.16 16.30 14.43
N LYS A 688 -19.32 15.26 13.60
CA LYS A 688 -19.12 15.36 12.14
C LYS A 688 -20.05 16.41 11.50
N LEU A 689 -21.32 16.44 11.89
CA LEU A 689 -22.28 17.45 11.43
C LEU A 689 -21.83 18.88 11.81
N PHE A 690 -21.38 19.08 13.04
CA PHE A 690 -20.88 20.38 13.50
C PHE A 690 -19.65 20.84 12.71
N CYS A 691 -18.70 19.94 12.45
CA CYS A 691 -17.56 20.24 11.56
C CYS A 691 -18.03 20.62 10.15
N ARG A 692 -19.02 19.90 9.59
CA ARG A 692 -19.60 20.22 8.27
C ARG A 692 -20.26 21.60 8.24
N ILE A 693 -20.99 21.97 9.29
CA ILE A 693 -21.58 23.32 9.44
C ILE A 693 -20.47 24.38 9.49
N LEU A 694 -19.43 24.15 10.28
CA LEU A 694 -18.30 25.07 10.37
C LEU A 694 -17.61 25.25 9.02
N GLU A 695 -17.24 24.16 8.34
CA GLU A 695 -16.50 24.21 7.08
C GLU A 695 -17.34 24.80 5.94
N SER A 696 -18.61 24.41 5.82
CA SER A 696 -19.52 25.01 4.83
C SER A 696 -19.76 26.50 5.10
N SER A 697 -19.83 26.92 6.37
CA SER A 697 -19.95 28.35 6.72
C SER A 697 -18.73 29.17 6.25
N GLN A 698 -17.51 28.62 6.30
CA GLN A 698 -16.32 29.32 5.80
C GLN A 698 -16.40 29.57 4.28
N VAL A 699 -16.97 28.62 3.53
CA VAL A 699 -17.20 28.79 2.10
C VAL A 699 -18.25 29.88 1.86
N LEU A 700 -19.34 29.86 2.63
CA LEU A 700 -20.40 30.88 2.55
C LEU A 700 -19.88 32.29 2.87
N TYR A 701 -19.04 32.46 3.90
CA TYR A 701 -18.42 33.74 4.22
C TYR A 701 -17.51 34.27 3.10
N LYS A 702 -16.71 33.39 2.47
CA LYS A 702 -15.90 33.76 1.30
C LYS A 702 -16.77 34.21 0.12
N LEU A 703 -17.89 33.51 -0.12
CA LEU A 703 -18.84 33.86 -1.18
C LEU A 703 -19.50 35.21 -0.92
N GLU A 704 -19.92 35.48 0.33
CA GLU A 704 -20.48 36.76 0.76
C GLU A 704 -19.49 37.94 0.53
N GLN A 705 -18.22 37.76 0.90
CA GLN A 705 -17.16 38.77 0.70
C GLN A 705 -16.76 38.97 -0.77
N SER A 706 -16.90 37.94 -1.60
CA SER A 706 -16.59 38.05 -3.03
C SER A 706 -17.67 38.81 -3.79
N LYS A 707 -18.94 38.69 -3.37
CA LYS A 707 -20.08 39.40 -3.96
C LYS A 707 -20.16 40.87 -3.54
N SER A 708 -19.60 41.25 -2.39
CA SER A 708 -19.47 42.68 -2.03
C SER A 708 -18.51 43.46 -2.95
N LYS A 709 -17.87 42.81 -3.94
CA LYS A 709 -16.95 43.43 -4.93
C LYS A 709 -17.44 43.35 -6.39
N ARG A 710 -18.59 42.73 -6.71
CA ARG A 710 -19.14 42.65 -8.08
C ARG A 710 -20.65 42.91 -8.08
N GLU A 711 -21.11 43.68 -9.07
CA GLU A 711 -22.51 44.03 -9.30
C GLU A 711 -23.42 42.80 -9.52
N PRO A 712 -24.74 42.92 -9.27
CA PRO A 712 -25.66 41.80 -9.24
C PRO A 712 -26.16 41.45 -10.65
N GLU A 713 -25.61 40.41 -11.26
CA GLU A 713 -26.25 39.77 -12.42
C GLU A 713 -26.78 38.37 -12.06
N ASN A 714 -28.11 38.24 -12.16
CA ASN A 714 -28.94 37.06 -12.37
C ASN A 714 -28.36 35.69 -11.95
N GLU A 715 -28.59 35.26 -10.71
CA GLU A 715 -28.73 33.84 -10.37
C GLU A 715 -30.01 33.64 -9.54
N LEU A 716 -31.12 33.38 -10.23
CA LEU A 716 -32.47 33.23 -9.66
C LEU A 716 -32.76 31.86 -8.99
N THR A 717 -31.75 31.03 -8.69
CA THR A 717 -32.01 29.66 -8.18
C THR A 717 -31.10 29.17 -7.05
N LYS A 718 -30.29 30.01 -6.42
CA LYS A 718 -29.52 29.62 -5.22
C LYS A 718 -29.81 30.57 -4.06
N GLN A 719 -30.25 30.01 -2.93
CA GLN A 719 -30.50 30.75 -1.69
C GLN A 719 -29.33 31.68 -1.35
N HIS A 720 -29.63 32.89 -0.90
CA HIS A 720 -28.63 33.90 -0.61
C HIS A 720 -27.69 33.41 0.52
N PRO A 721 -26.35 33.49 0.39
CA PRO A 721 -25.41 32.94 1.38
C PRO A 721 -25.64 33.42 2.82
N SER A 722 -26.09 34.67 2.99
CA SER A 722 -26.42 35.24 4.30
C SER A 722 -27.64 34.59 4.97
N VAL A 723 -28.61 34.11 4.18
CA VAL A 723 -29.79 33.40 4.70
C VAL A 723 -29.36 32.04 5.26
N SER A 724 -28.51 31.31 4.54
CA SER A 724 -27.98 30.01 5.01
C SER A 724 -27.10 30.17 6.25
N LEU A 725 -26.29 31.22 6.34
CA LEU A 725 -25.51 31.53 7.55
C LEU A 725 -26.42 31.83 8.76
N GLN A 726 -27.50 32.59 8.55
CA GLN A 726 -28.48 32.86 9.61
C GLN A 726 -29.23 31.60 10.04
N GLN A 727 -29.58 30.73 9.10
CA GLN A 727 -30.20 29.43 9.37
C GLN A 727 -29.29 28.57 10.25
N TYR A 728 -27.99 28.47 9.92
CA TYR A 728 -27.01 27.76 10.75
C TYR A 728 -26.94 28.31 12.17
N LYS A 729 -26.89 29.64 12.32
CA LYS A 729 -26.86 30.28 13.64
C LYS A 729 -28.11 29.95 14.47
N ASN A 730 -29.29 30.10 13.87
CA ASN A 730 -30.56 29.81 14.53
C ASN A 730 -30.68 28.33 14.91
N PHE A 731 -30.28 27.44 14.00
CA PHE A 731 -30.25 26.00 14.23
C PHE A 731 -29.33 25.63 15.40
N MET A 732 -28.09 26.10 15.40
CA MET A 732 -27.13 25.81 16.47
C MET A 732 -27.61 26.32 17.84
N SER A 733 -28.21 27.51 17.87
CA SER A 733 -28.81 28.04 19.10
C SER A 733 -29.99 27.18 19.59
N SER A 734 -30.87 26.77 18.68
CA SER A 734 -31.97 25.86 19.00
C SER A 734 -31.49 24.50 19.54
N ILE A 735 -30.44 23.93 18.97
CA ILE A 735 -29.84 22.67 19.44
C ILE A 735 -29.29 22.86 20.86
N CYS A 736 -28.57 23.96 21.11
CA CYS A 736 -28.04 24.25 22.45
C CYS A 736 -29.16 24.42 23.48
N ASN A 737 -30.25 25.11 23.13
CA ASN A 737 -31.41 25.24 24.00
C ASN A 737 -31.98 23.87 24.41
N SER A 738 -32.22 22.98 23.44
CA SER A 738 -32.73 21.63 23.73
C SER A 738 -31.77 20.79 24.58
N LEU A 739 -30.46 20.96 24.40
CA LEU A 739 -29.45 20.25 25.21
C LEU A 739 -29.43 20.76 26.67
N PHE A 740 -29.56 22.06 26.89
CA PHE A 740 -29.67 22.62 28.25
C PHE A 740 -31.00 22.25 28.91
N GLU A 741 -32.11 22.28 28.18
CA GLU A 741 -33.41 21.80 28.67
C GLU A 741 -33.35 20.34 29.13
N ALA A 742 -32.53 19.51 28.47
CA ALA A 742 -32.32 18.11 28.85
C ALA A 742 -31.54 17.91 30.16
N LEU A 743 -30.88 18.95 30.69
CA LEU A 743 -30.08 18.91 31.93
C LEU A 743 -30.88 19.21 33.21
N PHE A 744 -32.21 19.26 33.12
CA PHE A 744 -33.08 19.56 34.28
C PHE A 744 -32.83 18.62 35.50
N PRO A 745 -33.13 19.09 36.72
CA PRO A 745 -33.04 18.25 37.93
C PRO A 745 -33.93 17.00 37.82
N GLY A 746 -33.32 15.81 37.88
CA GLY A 746 -34.02 14.52 37.71
C GLY A 746 -33.79 13.85 36.35
N SER A 747 -33.09 14.50 35.41
CA SER A 747 -32.64 13.87 34.16
C SER A 747 -31.75 12.64 34.40
N SER A 748 -31.89 11.63 33.53
CA SER A 748 -31.14 10.37 33.64
C SER A 748 -29.64 10.58 33.40
N TYR A 749 -28.79 9.69 33.94
CA TYR A 749 -27.35 9.69 33.64
C TYR A 749 -27.07 9.69 32.13
N SER A 750 -27.75 8.82 31.37
CA SER A 750 -27.62 8.75 29.91
C SER A 750 -27.92 10.08 29.22
N THR A 751 -28.98 10.78 29.66
CA THR A 751 -29.38 12.08 29.11
C THR A 751 -28.33 13.14 29.42
N ARG A 752 -27.91 13.25 30.69
CA ARG A 752 -26.89 14.22 31.12
C ARG A 752 -25.57 14.00 30.42
N PHE A 753 -25.11 12.75 30.37
CA PHE A 753 -23.86 12.38 29.69
C PHE A 753 -23.90 12.77 28.20
N SER A 754 -24.96 12.40 27.49
CA SER A 754 -25.11 12.72 26.06
C SER A 754 -25.18 14.22 25.83
N ALA A 755 -26.01 14.93 26.61
CA ALA A 755 -26.18 16.37 26.48
C ALA A 755 -24.87 17.13 26.74
N LEU A 756 -24.16 16.83 27.83
CA LEU A 756 -22.87 17.46 28.16
C LEU A 756 -21.78 17.12 27.15
N THR A 757 -21.73 15.89 26.64
CA THR A 757 -20.74 15.49 25.62
C THR A 757 -20.99 16.20 24.29
N ILE A 758 -22.26 16.36 23.89
CA ILE A 758 -22.62 17.11 22.68
C ILE A 758 -22.31 18.61 22.87
N LEU A 759 -22.68 19.22 24.00
CA LEU A 759 -22.34 20.61 24.33
C LEU A 759 -20.82 20.83 24.34
N GLY A 760 -20.06 19.91 24.93
CA GLY A 760 -18.59 19.91 24.90
C GLY A 760 -18.03 19.84 23.48
N SER A 761 -18.64 19.04 22.60
CA SER A 761 -18.26 18.96 21.19
C SER A 761 -18.57 20.26 20.43
N ILE A 762 -19.70 20.92 20.73
CA ILE A 762 -20.04 22.23 20.17
C ILE A 762 -18.99 23.27 20.59
N ALA A 763 -18.63 23.30 21.88
CA ALA A 763 -17.61 24.22 22.40
C ALA A 763 -16.22 23.99 21.76
N GLU A 764 -15.87 22.74 21.46
CA GLU A 764 -14.61 22.40 20.78
C GLU A 764 -14.59 22.80 19.30
N VAL A 765 -15.66 22.49 18.56
CA VAL A 765 -15.73 22.78 17.12
C VAL A 765 -15.84 24.28 16.89
N PHE A 766 -16.68 24.98 17.66
CA PHE A 766 -16.93 26.42 17.55
C PHE A 766 -16.18 27.22 18.63
N HIS A 767 -14.86 27.05 18.68
CA HIS A 767 -14.00 27.75 19.63
C HIS A 767 -13.91 29.26 19.34
N VAL A 768 -13.57 30.05 20.36
CA VAL A 768 -13.33 31.49 20.23
C VAL A 768 -12.05 31.69 19.41
N PRO A 769 -12.09 32.39 18.27
CA PRO A 769 -10.95 32.43 17.36
C PRO A 769 -9.82 33.30 17.89
N GLU A 770 -8.61 32.74 17.94
CA GLU A 770 -7.36 33.50 17.97
C GLU A 770 -6.93 33.80 16.52
N GLY A 771 -7.54 34.80 15.89
CA GLY A 771 -7.20 35.24 14.52
C GLY A 771 -8.39 35.51 13.58
N ARG A 772 -8.11 35.63 12.26
CA ARG A 772 -9.08 35.99 11.20
C ARG A 772 -9.92 34.79 10.70
N ILE A 773 -10.60 34.06 11.60
CA ILE A 773 -11.57 33.02 11.22
C ILE A 773 -12.97 33.52 11.58
N TYR A 774 -13.88 33.58 10.60
CA TYR A 774 -15.28 33.94 10.85
C TYR A 774 -15.99 32.78 11.54
N THR A 775 -16.71 33.04 12.63
CA THR A 775 -17.43 31.99 13.39
C THR A 775 -18.93 32.19 13.22
N VAL A 776 -19.62 31.15 12.71
CA VAL A 776 -21.07 31.18 12.47
C VAL A 776 -21.89 31.09 13.76
N TYR A 777 -21.33 30.46 14.78
CA TYR A 777 -21.94 30.25 16.08
C TYR A 777 -20.86 30.30 17.17
N GLN A 778 -21.21 30.80 18.35
CA GLN A 778 -20.38 30.73 19.55
C GLN A 778 -21.27 30.40 20.73
N LEU A 779 -20.94 29.31 21.43
CA LEU A 779 -21.72 28.84 22.58
C LEU A 779 -21.77 29.87 23.72
N SER A 780 -20.71 30.65 23.89
CA SER A 780 -20.58 31.71 24.89
C SER A 780 -21.70 32.74 24.84
N HIS A 781 -22.24 33.06 23.66
CA HIS A 781 -23.33 34.03 23.51
C HIS A 781 -24.68 33.52 24.03
N ASP A 782 -24.84 32.20 24.08
CA ASP A 782 -26.08 31.55 24.49
C ASP A 782 -26.06 31.14 25.98
N ILE A 783 -24.99 31.46 26.73
CA ILE A 783 -24.90 31.18 28.17
C ILE A 783 -25.46 32.35 28.97
N ASP A 784 -26.60 32.13 29.62
CA ASP A 784 -27.18 33.03 30.61
C ASP A 784 -26.92 32.52 32.04
N VAL A 785 -27.35 33.30 33.04
CA VAL A 785 -27.21 32.95 34.46
C VAL A 785 -27.84 31.58 34.77
N GLY A 786 -28.99 31.27 34.15
CA GLY A 786 -29.73 30.03 34.38
C GLY A 786 -28.99 28.80 33.85
N ARG A 787 -28.42 28.88 32.65
CA ARG A 787 -27.63 27.79 32.04
C ARG A 787 -26.30 27.59 32.74
N PHE A 788 -25.65 28.67 33.16
CA PHE A 788 -24.45 28.58 33.99
C PHE A 788 -24.75 27.86 35.31
N GLN A 789 -25.85 28.23 35.97
CA GLN A 789 -26.32 27.55 37.18
C GLN A 789 -26.66 26.08 36.92
N THR A 790 -27.29 25.76 35.79
CA THR A 790 -27.60 24.37 35.39
C THR A 790 -26.33 23.51 35.26
N LEU A 791 -25.23 24.07 34.73
CA LEU A 791 -23.93 23.38 34.68
C LEU A 791 -23.32 23.19 36.07
N MET A 792 -23.43 24.19 36.95
CA MET A 792 -22.98 24.05 38.34
C MET A 792 -23.77 22.99 39.10
N GLU A 793 -25.09 22.91 38.87
CA GLU A 793 -25.96 21.89 39.45
C GLU A 793 -25.57 20.47 39.01
N CYS A 794 -24.94 20.30 37.84
CA CYS A 794 -24.44 18.99 37.40
C CYS A 794 -23.35 18.42 38.33
N PHE A 795 -22.64 19.25 39.11
CA PHE A 795 -21.68 18.78 40.12
C PHE A 795 -22.33 18.03 41.28
N THR A 796 -23.63 18.22 41.49
CA THR A 796 -24.40 17.47 42.50
C THR A 796 -24.75 16.04 42.06
N SER A 797 -24.40 15.66 40.82
CA SER A 797 -24.56 14.29 40.32
C SER A 797 -23.79 13.27 41.16
N THR A 798 -24.35 12.08 41.33
CA THR A 798 -23.63 10.95 41.97
C THR A 798 -22.58 10.33 41.05
N PHE A 799 -22.67 10.57 39.73
CA PHE A 799 -21.75 10.04 38.73
C PHE A 799 -20.64 11.05 38.41
N GLU A 800 -19.39 10.61 38.56
CA GLU A 800 -18.20 11.45 38.33
C GLU A 800 -18.04 11.86 36.86
N ASP A 801 -18.35 11.00 35.88
CA ASP A 801 -18.28 11.34 34.45
C ASP A 801 -19.08 12.61 34.11
N VAL A 802 -20.25 12.79 34.74
CA VAL A 802 -21.09 13.97 34.55
C VAL A 802 -20.41 15.21 35.13
N LYS A 803 -19.70 15.08 36.26
CA LYS A 803 -18.94 16.17 36.88
C LYS A 803 -17.76 16.57 36.00
N ILE A 804 -17.02 15.60 35.48
CA ILE A 804 -15.90 15.82 34.55
C ILE A 804 -16.39 16.60 33.33
N LEU A 805 -17.41 16.09 32.64
CA LEU A 805 -17.94 16.74 31.43
C LEU A 805 -18.48 18.15 31.69
N ALA A 806 -19.17 18.36 32.83
CA ALA A 806 -19.67 19.68 33.22
C ALA A 806 -18.51 20.63 33.57
N PHE A 807 -17.50 20.15 34.28
CA PHE A 807 -16.31 20.92 34.64
C PHE A 807 -15.52 21.34 33.41
N ASP A 808 -15.24 20.40 32.51
CA ASP A 808 -14.52 20.66 31.26
C ASP A 808 -15.25 21.68 30.38
N LEU A 809 -16.58 21.59 30.31
CA LEU A 809 -17.40 22.55 29.58
C LEU A 809 -17.35 23.94 30.26
N LEU A 810 -17.46 24.02 31.58
CA LEU A 810 -17.33 25.27 32.33
C LEU A 810 -15.96 25.93 32.12
N MET A 811 -14.87 25.15 32.13
CA MET A 811 -13.51 25.65 31.87
C MET A 811 -13.33 26.19 30.43
N LYS A 812 -14.08 25.66 29.47
CA LYS A 812 -14.09 26.18 28.09
C LYS A 812 -14.91 27.49 27.96
N LEU A 813 -15.92 27.68 28.80
CA LEU A 813 -16.85 28.83 28.77
C LEU A 813 -16.45 29.99 29.70
N SER A 814 -15.55 29.75 30.62
CA SER A 814 -15.25 30.63 31.74
C SER A 814 -14.63 31.98 31.38
N LYS A 815 -14.00 32.13 30.21
CA LYS A 815 -13.59 33.45 29.67
C LYS A 815 -14.79 34.41 29.49
N THR A 816 -15.99 33.87 29.30
CA THR A 816 -17.25 34.62 29.18
C THR A 816 -17.99 34.72 30.53
N ALA A 817 -17.66 33.85 31.48
CA ALA A 817 -18.33 33.77 32.79
C ALA A 817 -17.89 34.82 33.81
N VAL A 818 -16.92 35.68 33.48
CA VAL A 818 -16.49 36.82 34.33
C VAL A 818 -17.67 37.73 34.69
N HIS A 819 -18.72 37.77 33.87
CA HIS A 819 -19.94 38.54 34.12
C HIS A 819 -20.90 37.95 35.17
N PHE A 820 -20.66 36.72 35.64
CA PHE A 820 -21.57 35.99 36.54
C PHE A 820 -21.00 35.79 37.96
N GLN A 821 -19.94 36.52 38.31
CA GLN A 821 -19.21 36.45 39.57
C GLN A 821 -19.83 37.37 40.64
N ASP A 822 -20.90 36.92 41.29
CA ASP A 822 -21.40 37.55 42.51
C ASP A 822 -20.56 37.08 43.71
N SER A 823 -19.94 38.02 44.44
CA SER A 823 -19.04 37.70 45.56
C SER A 823 -19.75 36.90 46.66
N GLU A 824 -21.05 37.12 46.87
CA GLU A 824 -21.83 36.37 47.87
C GLU A 824 -22.06 34.92 47.45
N LYS A 825 -22.29 34.66 46.16
CA LYS A 825 -22.49 33.30 45.62
C LYS A 825 -21.19 32.49 45.62
N LEU A 826 -20.07 33.13 45.31
CA LEU A 826 -18.74 32.49 45.35
C LEU A 826 -18.36 32.08 46.77
N GLN A 827 -18.69 32.92 47.77
CA GLN A 827 -18.53 32.57 49.18
C GLN A 827 -19.42 31.40 49.59
N GLY A 828 -20.69 31.37 49.16
CA GLY A 828 -21.59 30.25 49.39
C GLY A 828 -21.09 28.93 48.78
N LEU A 829 -20.50 28.98 47.57
CA LEU A 829 -19.89 27.83 46.92
C LEU A 829 -18.64 27.33 47.66
N PHE A 830 -17.81 28.25 48.18
CA PHE A 830 -16.65 27.89 48.98
C PHE A 830 -17.05 27.20 50.30
N GLN A 831 -18.05 27.73 50.99
CA GLN A 831 -18.60 27.12 52.20
C GLN A 831 -19.17 25.72 51.92
N ALA A 832 -19.96 25.58 50.85
CA ALA A 832 -20.49 24.28 50.43
C ALA A 832 -19.37 23.28 50.09
N ALA A 833 -18.28 23.72 49.44
CA ALA A 833 -17.14 22.87 49.15
C ALA A 833 -16.44 22.38 50.42
N LEU A 834 -16.26 23.24 51.43
CA LEU A 834 -15.70 22.83 52.72
C LEU A 834 -16.59 21.82 53.44
N GLU A 835 -17.90 22.05 53.50
CA GLU A 835 -18.85 21.11 54.11
C GLU A 835 -18.82 19.75 53.41
N LEU A 836 -18.88 19.74 52.07
CA LEU A 836 -18.82 18.52 51.26
C LEU A 836 -17.48 17.79 51.39
N SER A 837 -16.36 18.51 51.60
CA SER A 837 -15.04 17.89 51.79
C SER A 837 -14.95 17.05 53.07
N THR A 838 -15.77 17.37 54.08
CA THR A 838 -15.85 16.65 55.36
C THR A 838 -16.94 15.57 55.38
N SER A 839 -17.69 15.39 54.28
CA SER A 839 -18.73 14.38 54.17
C SER A 839 -18.14 12.97 54.23
N THR A 840 -18.89 12.03 54.80
CA THR A 840 -18.53 10.60 54.82
C THR A 840 -18.84 9.90 53.48
N LYS A 841 -19.47 10.60 52.54
CA LYS A 841 -19.85 10.07 51.22
C LYS A 841 -18.77 10.40 50.18
N PRO A 842 -18.18 9.39 49.50
CA PRO A 842 -17.09 9.62 48.56
C PRO A 842 -17.43 10.60 47.42
N TYR A 843 -18.66 10.57 46.91
CA TYR A 843 -19.05 11.44 45.80
C TYR A 843 -19.18 12.91 46.23
N ASP A 844 -19.46 13.20 47.51
CA ASP A 844 -19.49 14.57 48.04
C ASP A 844 -18.08 15.16 48.11
N CYS A 845 -17.09 14.38 48.56
CA CYS A 845 -15.69 14.78 48.57
C CYS A 845 -15.17 15.07 47.15
N VAL A 846 -15.57 14.26 46.16
CA VAL A 846 -15.26 14.50 44.75
C VAL A 846 -15.93 15.79 44.24
N THR A 847 -17.18 16.05 44.61
CA THR A 847 -17.85 17.32 44.28
C THR A 847 -17.11 18.51 44.90
N ALA A 848 -16.66 18.40 46.15
CA ALA A 848 -15.85 19.42 46.82
C ALA A 848 -14.56 19.72 46.04
N SER A 849 -13.85 18.70 45.54
CA SER A 849 -12.63 18.92 44.74
C SER A 849 -12.90 19.69 43.44
N TYR A 850 -13.99 19.38 42.73
CA TYR A 850 -14.35 20.12 41.50
C TYR A 850 -14.75 21.57 41.79
N LEU A 851 -15.49 21.82 42.89
CA LEU A 851 -15.85 23.17 43.32
C LEU A 851 -14.61 23.99 43.71
N LEU A 852 -13.68 23.41 44.47
CA LEU A 852 -12.43 24.07 44.85
C LEU A 852 -11.57 24.36 43.61
N ASN A 853 -11.42 23.40 42.70
CA ASN A 853 -10.70 23.61 41.43
C ASN A 853 -11.34 24.71 40.59
N PHE A 854 -12.67 24.76 40.54
CA PHE A 854 -13.39 25.84 39.86
C PHE A 854 -13.09 27.21 40.49
N LEU A 855 -13.12 27.31 41.82
CA LEU A 855 -12.82 28.55 42.54
C LEU A 855 -11.35 29.00 42.40
N ILE A 856 -10.41 28.06 42.36
CA ILE A 856 -9.00 28.33 42.07
C ILE A 856 -8.85 28.94 40.67
N TRP A 857 -9.50 28.33 39.68
CA TRP A 857 -9.41 28.76 38.29
C TRP A 857 -10.01 30.16 38.07
N GLN A 858 -11.00 30.56 38.87
CA GLN A 858 -11.65 31.87 38.80
C GLN A 858 -10.94 32.97 39.61
N ASP A 859 -9.76 32.71 40.20
CA ASP A 859 -9.06 33.60 41.14
C ASP A 859 -9.96 34.06 42.33
N ALA A 860 -11.02 33.32 42.63
CA ALA A 860 -12.04 33.66 43.63
C ALA A 860 -11.77 33.07 45.03
N LEU A 861 -10.74 32.21 45.13
CA LEU A 861 -10.32 31.59 46.39
C LEU A 861 -9.80 32.62 47.42
N PRO A 862 -8.92 33.58 47.07
CA PRO A 862 -8.34 34.53 48.04
C PRO A 862 -9.37 35.46 48.68
N SER A 863 -10.34 35.95 47.89
CA SER A 863 -11.43 36.80 48.38
C SER A 863 -12.36 36.01 49.32
N SER A 864 -12.78 34.81 48.93
CA SER A 864 -13.66 33.94 49.73
C SER A 864 -13.00 33.47 51.04
N LEU A 865 -11.70 33.17 51.03
CA LEU A 865 -10.90 32.81 52.22
C LEU A 865 -10.80 33.96 53.22
N SER A 866 -10.56 35.19 52.75
CA SER A 866 -10.42 36.35 53.63
C SER A 866 -11.72 36.67 54.39
N VAL A 867 -12.88 36.52 53.74
CA VAL A 867 -14.18 36.72 54.37
C VAL A 867 -14.53 35.59 55.32
N TYR A 868 -14.23 34.33 54.98
CA TYR A 868 -14.44 33.17 55.87
C TYR A 868 -13.64 33.29 57.19
N LEU A 869 -12.36 33.64 57.11
CA LEU A 869 -11.52 33.89 58.30
C LEU A 869 -12.10 35.02 59.16
N THR A 870 -12.64 36.06 58.54
CA THR A 870 -13.27 37.18 59.26
C THR A 870 -14.59 36.75 59.95
N GLN A 871 -15.37 35.85 59.34
CA GLN A 871 -16.59 35.28 59.94
C GLN A 871 -16.31 34.27 61.07
N GLN A 872 -15.27 33.43 60.95
CA GLN A 872 -14.83 32.56 62.04
C GLN A 872 -14.36 33.38 63.25
N VAL A 873 -13.56 34.42 63.04
CA VAL A 873 -13.10 35.33 64.11
C VAL A 873 -14.26 36.08 64.77
N ALA A 874 -15.35 36.35 64.05
CA ALA A 874 -16.56 36.94 64.62
C ALA A 874 -17.42 35.94 65.43
N CYS A 875 -17.38 34.64 65.11
CA CYS A 875 -18.16 33.59 65.80
C CYS A 875 -17.43 32.97 67.01
N ASP A 876 -16.10 33.07 67.10
CA ASP A 876 -15.28 32.45 68.16
C ASP A 876 -15.29 33.21 69.51
N ASN A 877 -16.13 34.24 69.68
CA ASN A 877 -16.29 34.98 70.95
C ASN A 877 -17.30 34.32 71.93
N GLY A 878 -17.57 33.02 71.80
CA GLY A 878 -18.45 32.27 72.71
C GLY A 878 -17.83 30.96 73.19
N ASP A 879 -17.32 30.96 74.42
CA ASP A 879 -16.69 29.83 75.11
C ASP A 879 -17.39 28.46 74.94
N LYS A 880 -16.73 27.52 74.26
CA LYS A 880 -16.80 26.07 74.54
C LYS A 880 -15.47 25.36 74.19
N PRO A 881 -14.94 24.47 75.04
CA PRO A 881 -13.71 23.75 74.75
C PRO A 881 -13.93 22.43 73.98
N ALA A 882 -13.04 22.20 73.01
CA ALA A 882 -12.52 20.94 72.44
C ALA A 882 -13.48 19.88 71.85
N ALA A 883 -13.30 19.57 70.56
CA ALA A 883 -12.83 18.24 70.13
C ALA A 883 -12.56 18.17 68.60
N VAL A 884 -11.43 17.52 68.26
CA VAL A 884 -10.96 17.08 66.94
C VAL A 884 -10.35 18.15 66.02
N VAL A 885 -9.18 18.60 66.46
CA VAL A 885 -8.06 18.90 65.55
C VAL A 885 -7.57 17.57 64.98
N GLU A 886 -7.92 17.26 63.74
CA GLU A 886 -7.06 16.42 62.88
C GLU A 886 -6.62 17.24 61.68
N ARG A 887 -5.39 17.75 61.82
CA ARG A 887 -4.52 18.18 60.74
C ARG A 887 -4.35 17.01 59.77
N ASN A 888 -4.91 17.11 58.57
CA ASN A 888 -4.31 16.46 57.42
C ASN A 888 -3.49 17.49 56.67
N THR A 889 -2.22 17.55 57.10
CA THR A 889 -1.05 17.96 56.35
C THR A 889 -1.14 17.56 54.87
N LEU A 890 -1.17 18.56 53.99
CA LEU A 890 -0.72 18.44 52.60
C LEU A 890 0.78 18.10 52.61
N MET A 891 1.09 16.81 52.62
CA MET A 891 2.34 16.25 52.14
C MET A 891 2.28 16.20 50.61
N GLY A 892 3.27 16.80 49.97
CA GLY A 892 3.32 16.92 48.52
C GLY A 892 3.45 15.59 47.78
N LEU A 893 3.08 15.62 46.49
CA LEU A 893 3.85 15.15 45.34
C LEU A 893 2.96 15.17 44.08
N TYR A 894 3.52 15.75 43.02
CA TYR A 894 3.10 15.83 41.61
C TYR A 894 2.02 16.82 41.20
#